data_AF-A0AAG5DP59-F1
#
_entry.id   AF-A0AAG5DP59-F1
#
_cell.length_a   1.000
_cell.length_b   1.000
_cell.length_c   1.000
_cell.angle_alpha   90.00
_cell.angle_beta   90.00
_cell.angle_gamma   90.00
#
_symmetry.space_group_name_H-M   'P 1'
#
loop_
_entity.id
_entity.type
_entity.pdbx_description
1 polymer ?
#
loop_
_entity_poly.entity_id
_entity_poly.type
_entity_poly.pdbx_seq_one_letter_code
_entity_poly.pdbx_strand_id
1 'polypeptide(L)'
;MLHALRTVKTNSVYSHLRAKPRTKAGAVRRVVRYFIDLCKFGVRLVNLLVVRLTNMETEVNVPKNEVPKPLSPRSENAIIERKAFQEELKRHRAKQLEFLEKQLTGFAGFVRERGTKNSIAQEKNQRANPKTPLKSIENLGEDLSDDVIIDQSPSFIKGMMRDYQVDGLRWMISLYHNGLNGILADEMGLGKTIQSISMIGYLMHVRTLKGPFLVIAPLSTIDNWMKEFAKFLPSAKTFKAHATGDGKPLVLGKLQSARRSWNVAVTSYEFLVQNRAYFSKLNFHYAVIDEGHRAKNENTLFSAALRRLNIQGSVMLTGTPIHNNLHELWALLNLLMPLFFNSADNFDSWFKVEDCLDPQNEQTRRLHNLLKPLMLRRIKSAVCPDIPPKIRITLFVPPTEEICLWSKKLLENDVQVMKSDGSYGKFHIAQRFPYLRQAACHPFLIPSAEPLEAGDQVTEQIVEYSSKMIVLDKLLKRLKERGSKVLIFSQFVTMLQILLDYLDYRGFEYCYISGSTSSEERKEQIDEFNRPGSDKFIFALSTRAGGLGINLVAADTVIFYDIDFNPQMDLQAEDRAHRIGQQKKVHIFRMIVRGTIEESLHSISQRKKQLDESVIQRKMLTRKLMEQADEFQQKNLFSVGTIDQSALDEKLDSVFHEMNTDEGLREECVIIVPGIPGQSMQNFDPSNVDRNLKRKSDVELDGSSKRRRNVPNFFTQN
;
A
#
# COMPACT_ATOMS: atom_id res chain seq x y z
N MET A 1 -43.67 10.70 3.08
CA MET A 1 -42.98 11.78 3.82
C MET A 1 -43.11 13.14 3.12
N LEU A 2 -42.71 13.28 1.85
CA LEU A 2 -42.91 14.50 1.04
C LEU A 2 -44.38 14.96 0.91
N HIS A 3 -45.32 14.02 0.83
CA HIS A 3 -46.75 14.33 0.82
C HIS A 3 -47.27 14.87 2.17
N ALA A 4 -46.71 14.41 3.30
CA ALA A 4 -47.05 14.90 4.64
C ALA A 4 -46.45 16.30 4.90
N LEU A 5 -45.27 16.57 4.34
CA LEU A 5 -44.66 17.91 4.37
C LEU A 5 -45.43 18.92 3.49
N ARG A 6 -46.06 18.47 2.40
CA ARG A 6 -46.91 19.32 1.55
C ARG A 6 -48.23 19.72 2.23
N THR A 7 -48.86 18.84 3.00
CA THR A 7 -50.09 19.16 3.77
C THR A 7 -49.85 20.11 4.94
N VAL A 8 -48.62 20.21 5.46
CA VAL A 8 -48.25 21.19 6.51
C VAL A 8 -48.17 22.61 5.97
N LYS A 9 -47.80 22.80 4.68
CA LYS A 9 -47.78 24.12 4.05
C LYS A 9 -49.18 24.73 3.84
N THR A 10 -50.24 23.91 3.83
CA THR A 10 -51.60 24.34 3.47
C THR A 10 -52.54 24.51 4.66
N ASN A 11 -52.20 24.03 5.86
CA ASN A 11 -53.07 24.14 7.04
C ASN A 11 -52.67 25.32 7.95
N SER A 12 -53.57 26.30 8.04
CA SER A 12 -53.92 27.32 9.07
C SER A 12 -52.90 27.83 10.14
N VAL A 13 -51.79 27.14 10.43
CA VAL A 13 -50.81 27.47 11.50
C VAL A 13 -50.07 28.79 11.23
N TYR A 14 -49.90 29.18 9.97
CA TYR A 14 -49.23 30.43 9.60
C TYR A 14 -50.11 31.69 9.74
N SER A 15 -51.44 31.56 9.83
CA SER A 15 -52.33 32.74 9.92
C SER A 15 -52.22 33.46 11.27
N HIS A 16 -51.94 32.72 12.35
CA HIS A 16 -51.90 33.24 13.72
C HIS A 16 -50.59 33.98 14.09
N LEU A 17 -49.57 33.88 13.24
CA LEU A 17 -48.26 34.53 13.43
C LEU A 17 -48.15 35.90 12.76
N ARG A 18 -49.07 36.30 11.87
CA ARG A 18 -49.03 37.60 11.17
C ARG A 18 -49.62 38.79 11.95
N ALA A 19 -50.35 38.56 13.05
CA ALA A 19 -50.93 39.65 13.84
C ALA A 19 -50.00 40.08 15.01
N LYS A 20 -49.55 41.35 14.99
CA LYS A 20 -48.69 41.96 16.02
C LYS A 20 -49.31 41.83 17.42
N PRO A 21 -48.59 41.31 18.45
CA PRO A 21 -49.10 41.24 19.81
C PRO A 21 -49.20 42.64 20.44
N ARG A 22 -50.31 42.94 21.13
CA ARG A 22 -50.45 44.18 21.92
C ARG A 22 -49.73 44.14 23.28
N THR A 23 -49.33 42.96 23.78
CA THR A 23 -48.63 42.82 25.09
C THR A 23 -47.59 41.69 25.09
N LYS A 24 -46.51 41.85 25.87
CA LYS A 24 -45.42 40.85 26.02
C LYS A 24 -45.92 39.50 26.56
N ALA A 25 -46.87 39.50 27.49
CA ALA A 25 -47.47 38.27 28.02
C ALA A 25 -48.24 37.44 26.96
N GLY A 26 -48.87 38.12 26.00
CA GLY A 26 -49.57 37.46 24.88
C GLY A 26 -48.63 36.86 23.83
N ALA A 27 -47.39 37.33 23.74
CA ALA A 27 -46.36 36.74 22.89
C ALA A 27 -45.81 35.44 23.50
N VAL A 28 -45.51 35.44 24.80
CA VAL A 28 -44.99 34.26 25.52
C VAL A 28 -46.00 33.12 25.53
N ARG A 29 -47.29 33.39 25.80
CA ARG A 29 -48.34 32.35 25.74
C ARG A 29 -48.49 31.72 24.35
N ARG A 30 -48.24 32.47 23.27
CA ARG A 30 -48.30 31.94 21.89
C ARG A 30 -47.11 31.05 21.57
N VAL A 31 -45.90 31.43 21.98
CA VAL A 31 -44.69 30.60 21.81
C VAL A 31 -44.80 29.29 22.59
N VAL A 32 -45.28 29.35 23.84
CA VAL A 32 -45.49 28.16 24.67
C VAL A 32 -46.54 27.24 24.05
N ARG A 33 -47.66 27.78 23.55
CA ARG A 33 -48.70 26.98 22.88
C ARG A 33 -48.19 26.33 21.59
N TYR A 34 -47.41 27.07 20.79
CA TYR A 34 -46.74 26.52 19.61
C TYR A 34 -45.79 25.37 19.95
N PHE A 35 -45.00 25.52 21.02
CA PHE A 35 -44.08 24.47 21.48
C PHE A 35 -44.84 23.23 21.97
N ILE A 36 -45.94 23.42 22.70
CA ILE A 36 -46.81 22.32 23.16
C ILE A 36 -47.43 21.58 21.96
N ASP A 37 -47.90 22.31 20.94
CA ASP A 37 -48.48 21.70 19.75
C ASP A 37 -47.42 20.97 18.90
N LEU A 38 -46.19 21.48 18.86
CA LEU A 38 -45.05 20.80 18.23
C LEU A 38 -44.69 19.49 18.96
N CYS A 39 -44.66 19.51 20.30
CA CYS A 39 -44.43 18.32 21.12
C CYS A 39 -45.54 17.29 20.95
N LYS A 40 -46.82 17.71 20.93
CA LYS A 40 -47.96 16.83 20.66
C LYS A 40 -47.90 16.21 19.27
N PHE A 41 -47.42 16.96 18.27
CA PHE A 41 -47.18 16.45 16.92
C PHE A 41 -46.05 15.43 16.89
N GLY A 42 -44.94 15.69 17.59
CA GLY A 42 -43.82 14.75 17.74
C GLY A 42 -44.27 13.42 18.38
N VAL A 43 -45.06 13.49 19.47
CA VAL A 43 -45.62 12.30 20.13
C VAL A 43 -46.59 11.55 19.22
N ARG A 44 -47.43 12.25 18.44
CA ARG A 44 -48.30 11.61 17.44
C ARG A 44 -47.50 10.94 16.32
N LEU A 45 -46.40 11.55 15.86
CA LEU A 45 -45.54 10.98 14.82
C LEU A 45 -44.82 9.72 15.32
N VAL A 46 -44.33 9.75 16.55
CA VAL A 46 -43.71 8.58 17.21
C VAL A 46 -44.76 7.49 17.42
N ASN A 47 -45.96 7.81 17.91
CA ASN A 47 -47.03 6.81 18.03
C ASN A 47 -47.46 6.25 16.67
N LEU A 48 -47.50 7.07 15.61
CA LEU A 48 -47.79 6.57 14.26
C LEU A 48 -46.69 5.66 13.75
N LEU A 49 -45.42 5.96 14.04
CA LEU A 49 -44.26 5.13 13.69
C LEU A 49 -44.24 3.83 14.50
N VAL A 50 -44.56 3.89 15.79
CA VAL A 50 -44.67 2.72 16.67
C VAL A 50 -45.82 1.83 16.18
N VAL A 51 -47.01 2.37 15.91
CA VAL A 51 -48.15 1.62 15.35
C VAL A 51 -47.83 1.03 13.97
N ARG A 52 -47.05 1.74 13.14
CA ARG A 52 -46.62 1.19 11.83
C ARG A 52 -45.55 0.11 11.95
N LEU A 53 -44.69 0.19 12.97
CA LEU A 53 -43.68 -0.83 13.27
C LEU A 53 -44.31 -2.06 13.92
N THR A 54 -45.29 -1.90 14.83
CA THR A 54 -46.04 -3.02 15.40
C THR A 54 -47.00 -3.66 14.40
N ASN A 55 -47.63 -2.91 13.50
CA ASN A 55 -48.46 -3.48 12.44
C ASN A 55 -47.65 -4.10 11.28
N MET A 56 -46.34 -3.86 11.20
CA MET A 56 -45.45 -4.61 10.29
C MET A 56 -45.05 -6.00 10.81
N GLU A 57 -45.30 -6.29 12.09
CA GLU A 57 -45.10 -7.63 12.69
C GLU A 57 -46.38 -8.48 12.73
N THR A 58 -47.54 -7.96 12.30
CA THR A 58 -48.85 -8.65 12.45
C THR A 58 -49.81 -8.55 11.26
N GLU A 59 -49.30 -8.50 10.02
CA GLU A 59 -50.12 -8.79 8.83
C GLU A 59 -49.46 -9.88 7.96
N VAL A 60 -49.42 -11.11 8.49
CA VAL A 60 -49.51 -12.31 7.66
C VAL A 60 -51.00 -12.63 7.54
N ASN A 61 -51.67 -12.01 6.57
CA ASN A 61 -53.01 -12.40 6.19
C ASN A 61 -52.88 -13.67 5.33
N VAL A 62 -53.08 -14.83 5.95
CA VAL A 62 -53.13 -16.13 5.27
C VAL A 62 -54.44 -16.19 4.48
N PRO A 63 -54.42 -16.27 3.13
CA PRO A 63 -55.59 -16.72 2.41
C PRO A 63 -55.76 -18.21 2.72
N LYS A 64 -56.81 -18.57 3.45
CA LYS A 64 -57.26 -19.96 3.51
C LYS A 64 -57.74 -20.36 2.12
N ASN A 65 -57.20 -21.48 1.63
CA ASN A 65 -57.52 -22.18 0.39
C ASN A 65 -56.83 -21.67 -0.89
N GLU A 66 -55.50 -21.67 -0.91
CA GLU A 66 -54.77 -22.15 -2.08
C GLU A 66 -53.73 -23.17 -1.62
N VAL A 67 -53.77 -24.37 -2.20
CA VAL A 67 -52.69 -25.36 -2.07
C VAL A 67 -51.40 -24.64 -2.49
N PRO A 68 -50.34 -24.59 -1.66
CA PRO A 68 -49.12 -23.91 -2.05
C PRO A 68 -48.59 -24.58 -3.31
N LYS A 69 -48.58 -23.84 -4.42
CA LYS A 69 -47.87 -24.30 -5.62
C LYS A 69 -46.44 -24.62 -5.19
N PRO A 70 -45.91 -25.81 -5.50
CA PRO A 70 -44.56 -26.17 -5.09
C PRO A 70 -43.61 -25.09 -5.58
N LEU A 71 -42.85 -24.52 -4.64
CA LEU A 71 -41.74 -23.64 -4.98
C LEU A 71 -40.88 -24.37 -5.99
N SER A 72 -40.41 -23.66 -7.02
CA SER A 72 -39.52 -24.29 -7.99
C SER A 72 -38.33 -24.93 -7.23
N PRO A 73 -37.86 -26.13 -7.61
CA PRO A 73 -36.76 -26.81 -6.92
C PRO A 73 -35.50 -25.93 -6.76
N ARG A 74 -35.38 -24.89 -7.59
CA ARG A 74 -34.24 -23.95 -7.63
C ARG A 74 -34.27 -22.88 -6.55
N SER A 75 -35.45 -22.39 -6.16
CA SER A 75 -35.57 -21.41 -5.07
C SER A 75 -35.30 -22.06 -3.71
N GLU A 76 -35.68 -23.33 -3.55
CA GLU A 76 -35.36 -24.12 -2.37
C GLU A 76 -33.86 -24.41 -2.29
N ASN A 77 -33.22 -24.84 -3.39
CA ASN A 77 -31.77 -25.06 -3.42
C ASN A 77 -30.96 -23.81 -3.06
N ALA A 78 -31.36 -22.63 -3.55
CA ALA A 78 -30.67 -21.38 -3.21
C ALA A 78 -30.82 -21.00 -1.71
N ILE A 79 -31.96 -21.33 -1.10
CA ILE A 79 -32.18 -21.13 0.34
C ILE A 79 -31.37 -22.15 1.15
N ILE A 80 -31.30 -23.40 0.70
CA ILE A 80 -30.51 -24.46 1.31
C ILE A 80 -29.02 -24.11 1.25
N GLU A 81 -28.50 -23.72 0.10
CA GLU A 81 -27.12 -23.26 -0.07
C GLU A 81 -26.80 -22.08 0.84
N ARG A 82 -27.72 -21.11 0.96
CA ARG A 82 -27.54 -19.96 1.84
C ARG A 82 -27.51 -20.34 3.32
N LYS A 83 -28.36 -21.28 3.75
CA LYS A 83 -28.37 -21.81 5.12
C LYS A 83 -27.10 -22.60 5.40
N ALA A 84 -26.70 -23.50 4.50
CA ALA A 84 -25.46 -24.27 4.59
C ALA A 84 -24.24 -23.36 4.71
N PHE A 85 -24.14 -22.31 3.87
CA PHE A 85 -23.07 -21.32 3.95
C PHE A 85 -23.03 -20.60 5.32
N GLN A 86 -24.19 -20.25 5.88
CA GLN A 86 -24.27 -19.59 7.18
C GLN A 86 -23.90 -20.52 8.34
N GLU A 87 -24.27 -21.79 8.27
CA GLU A 87 -23.88 -22.80 9.26
C GLU A 87 -22.38 -23.07 9.21
N GLU A 88 -21.82 -23.22 8.02
CA GLU A 88 -20.38 -23.40 7.83
C GLU A 88 -19.60 -22.16 8.29
N LEU A 89 -20.07 -20.95 8.00
CA LEU A 89 -19.47 -19.71 8.51
C LEU A 89 -19.48 -19.65 10.05
N LYS A 90 -20.55 -20.14 10.70
CA LYS A 90 -20.61 -20.25 12.16
C LYS A 90 -19.63 -21.28 12.70
N ARG A 91 -19.54 -22.46 12.06
CA ARG A 91 -18.56 -23.51 12.41
C ARG A 91 -17.13 -22.99 12.29
N HIS A 92 -16.82 -22.31 11.20
CA HIS A 92 -15.50 -21.72 10.93
C HIS A 92 -15.11 -20.72 12.02
N ARG A 93 -16.03 -19.81 12.40
CA ARG A 93 -15.83 -18.88 13.53
C ARG A 93 -15.69 -19.58 14.89
N ALA A 94 -16.38 -20.69 15.12
CA ALA A 94 -16.23 -21.46 16.34
C ALA A 94 -14.85 -22.15 16.42
N LYS A 95 -14.39 -22.75 15.32
CA LYS A 95 -13.04 -23.32 15.21
C LYS A 95 -11.95 -22.26 15.39
N GLN A 96 -12.12 -21.06 14.83
CA GLN A 96 -11.21 -19.92 15.05
C GLN A 96 -11.05 -19.64 16.55
N LEU A 97 -12.16 -19.55 17.28
CA LEU A 97 -12.14 -19.26 18.71
C LEU A 97 -11.46 -20.39 19.49
N GLU A 98 -11.77 -21.65 19.19
CA GLU A 98 -11.17 -22.82 19.86
C GLU A 98 -9.66 -22.92 19.62
N PHE A 99 -9.20 -22.73 18.38
CA PHE A 99 -7.78 -22.74 18.04
C PHE A 99 -7.02 -21.65 18.77
N LEU A 100 -7.58 -20.44 18.78
CA LEU A 100 -6.99 -19.30 19.47
C LEU A 100 -6.94 -19.55 20.98
N GLU A 101 -8.02 -20.04 21.60
CA GLU A 101 -8.04 -20.39 23.03
C GLU A 101 -6.98 -21.44 23.41
N LYS A 102 -6.75 -22.45 22.54
CA LYS A 102 -5.72 -23.48 22.76
C LYS A 102 -4.29 -22.95 22.66
N GLN A 103 -4.00 -22.11 21.66
CA GLN A 103 -2.66 -21.53 21.46
C GLN A 103 -2.37 -20.37 22.42
N LEU A 104 -3.42 -19.76 22.99
CA LEU A 104 -3.34 -18.54 23.78
C LEU A 104 -3.83 -18.73 25.22
N THR A 105 -3.59 -19.92 25.79
CA THR A 105 -3.79 -20.18 27.24
C THR A 105 -3.07 -19.18 28.15
N GLY A 106 -2.11 -18.39 27.63
CA GLY A 106 -1.49 -17.23 28.29
C GLY A 106 -2.05 -15.82 27.94
N PHE A 107 -2.96 -15.67 26.97
CA PHE A 107 -3.59 -14.37 26.58
C PHE A 107 -5.09 -14.31 26.94
N ALA A 108 -5.53 -15.02 27.98
CA ALA A 108 -6.92 -15.04 28.46
C ALA A 108 -7.50 -13.65 28.81
N GLY A 109 -6.67 -12.61 28.92
CA GLY A 109 -7.08 -11.21 29.08
C GLY A 109 -7.85 -10.62 27.89
N PHE A 110 -7.59 -11.07 26.65
CA PHE A 110 -8.26 -10.52 25.44
C PHE A 110 -9.74 -10.89 25.35
N VAL A 111 -10.13 -12.04 25.89
CA VAL A 111 -11.50 -12.59 25.79
C VAL A 111 -12.39 -12.10 26.94
N ARG A 112 -11.80 -11.84 28.12
CA ARG A 112 -12.55 -11.62 29.38
C ARG A 112 -13.39 -10.33 29.43
N GLU A 113 -13.16 -9.34 28.59
CA GLU A 113 -13.96 -8.09 28.63
C GLU A 113 -15.36 -8.20 28.00
N ARG A 114 -15.69 -9.29 27.31
CA ARG A 114 -17.09 -9.54 26.88
C ARG A 114 -18.00 -10.02 28.03
N GLY A 115 -17.44 -10.50 29.13
CA GLY A 115 -18.19 -11.16 30.20
C GLY A 115 -18.83 -10.22 31.24
N THR A 116 -18.41 -8.96 31.32
CA THR A 116 -18.79 -8.09 32.46
C THR A 116 -19.86 -7.04 32.17
N LYS A 117 -20.28 -6.84 30.91
CA LYS A 117 -21.33 -5.86 30.58
C LYS A 117 -22.68 -6.44 30.16
N ASN A 118 -22.77 -7.75 29.88
CA ASN A 118 -24.03 -8.43 29.55
C ASN A 118 -24.51 -9.44 30.62
N SER A 119 -23.76 -9.63 31.72
CA SER A 119 -24.08 -10.63 32.75
C SER A 119 -25.13 -10.20 33.78
N ILE A 120 -25.52 -8.91 33.84
CA ILE A 120 -26.46 -8.43 34.86
C ILE A 120 -27.94 -8.48 34.40
N ALA A 121 -28.23 -8.80 33.13
CA ALA A 121 -29.60 -8.73 32.59
C ALA A 121 -30.30 -10.08 32.30
N GLN A 122 -29.65 -11.23 32.54
CA GLN A 122 -30.23 -12.54 32.19
C GLN A 122 -30.33 -13.56 33.34
N GLU A 123 -30.14 -13.14 34.59
CA GLU A 123 -30.09 -14.06 35.74
C GLU A 123 -31.46 -14.43 36.35
N LYS A 124 -32.57 -14.32 35.61
CA LYS A 124 -33.90 -14.67 36.15
C LYS A 124 -34.74 -15.70 35.39
N ASN A 125 -34.28 -16.28 34.29
CA ASN A 125 -35.03 -17.35 33.62
C ASN A 125 -34.10 -18.42 33.05
N GLN A 126 -33.83 -19.46 33.85
CA GLN A 126 -33.77 -20.88 33.40
C GLN A 126 -33.33 -21.79 34.56
N ARG A 127 -34.33 -22.32 35.29
CA ARG A 127 -34.25 -23.64 35.92
C ARG A 127 -34.90 -24.63 34.95
N ALA A 128 -34.13 -25.47 34.26
CA ALA A 128 -34.57 -26.78 33.75
C ALA A 128 -33.40 -27.55 33.05
N ASN A 129 -32.97 -28.62 33.73
CA ASN A 129 -32.32 -29.87 33.33
C ASN A 129 -31.21 -30.01 32.26
N PRO A 130 -30.24 -30.94 32.50
CA PRO A 130 -29.11 -31.22 31.64
C PRO A 130 -29.33 -32.42 30.67
N LYS A 131 -28.51 -32.45 29.61
CA LYS A 131 -28.24 -33.55 28.66
C LYS A 131 -29.27 -33.84 27.56
N THR A 132 -28.93 -33.42 26.35
CA THR A 132 -28.99 -34.27 25.15
C THR A 132 -27.91 -33.78 24.17
N PRO A 133 -26.93 -34.60 23.76
CA PRO A 133 -26.04 -34.23 22.67
C PRO A 133 -26.88 -34.16 21.40
N LEU A 134 -26.94 -32.98 20.78
CA LEU A 134 -27.59 -32.81 19.47
C LEU A 134 -26.82 -33.63 18.45
N LYS A 135 -27.50 -34.67 17.93
CA LYS A 135 -27.01 -35.58 16.90
C LYS A 135 -26.47 -34.81 15.71
N SER A 136 -25.24 -35.14 15.34
CA SER A 136 -24.55 -34.79 14.10
C SER A 136 -25.40 -35.17 12.89
N ILE A 137 -25.41 -34.29 11.89
CA ILE A 137 -25.86 -34.64 10.54
C ILE A 137 -24.71 -35.45 9.93
N GLU A 138 -24.75 -36.76 10.17
CA GLU A 138 -24.07 -37.77 9.37
C GLU A 138 -24.89 -38.02 8.09
N ASN A 139 -24.17 -38.27 6.99
CA ASN A 139 -24.64 -38.60 5.63
C ASN A 139 -24.85 -37.43 4.65
N LEU A 140 -23.73 -36.87 4.20
CA LEU A 140 -23.50 -36.48 2.80
C LEU A 140 -22.00 -36.66 2.49
N GLY A 141 -21.63 -37.83 1.98
CA GLY A 141 -20.29 -38.16 1.47
C GLY A 141 -19.41 -38.92 2.46
N GLU A 142 -19.15 -40.18 2.15
CA GLU A 142 -18.20 -41.08 2.79
C GLU A 142 -16.82 -40.43 2.99
N ASP A 143 -16.20 -40.72 4.14
CA ASP A 143 -14.77 -40.63 4.47
C ASP A 143 -13.85 -40.03 3.39
N LEU A 144 -13.82 -38.70 3.29
CA LEU A 144 -12.58 -38.03 2.92
C LEU A 144 -11.80 -37.86 4.21
N SER A 145 -10.91 -38.81 4.49
CA SER A 145 -9.80 -38.64 5.43
C SER A 145 -9.31 -37.19 5.38
N ASP A 146 -9.34 -36.50 6.52
CA ASP A 146 -9.15 -35.05 6.64
C ASP A 146 -7.74 -34.54 6.26
N ASP A 147 -6.89 -35.38 5.64
CA ASP A 147 -5.57 -35.03 5.12
C ASP A 147 -5.41 -35.56 3.69
N VAL A 148 -5.95 -34.86 2.69
CA VAL A 148 -5.37 -34.96 1.34
C VAL A 148 -4.01 -34.28 1.43
N ILE A 149 -2.98 -35.08 1.74
CA ILE A 149 -1.60 -34.62 1.77
C ILE A 149 -1.20 -34.35 0.32
N ILE A 150 -1.22 -33.09 -0.07
CA ILE A 150 -0.74 -32.66 -1.38
C ILE A 150 0.79 -32.74 -1.33
N ASP A 151 1.36 -33.86 -1.75
CA ASP A 151 2.80 -34.07 -1.73
C ASP A 151 3.55 -33.52 -2.92
N GLN A 152 2.83 -33.26 -4.00
CA GLN A 152 3.38 -32.81 -5.27
C GLN A 152 2.49 -31.71 -5.86
N SER A 153 2.98 -31.10 -6.93
CA SER A 153 2.19 -30.14 -7.71
C SER A 153 0.82 -30.74 -8.08
N PRO A 154 -0.32 -30.12 -7.67
CA PRO A 154 -1.64 -30.68 -7.93
C PRO A 154 -1.96 -30.79 -9.42
N SER A 155 -2.62 -31.88 -9.82
CA SER A 155 -2.96 -32.16 -11.24
C SER A 155 -3.91 -31.13 -11.86
N PHE A 156 -4.68 -30.41 -11.05
CA PHE A 156 -5.58 -29.35 -11.53
C PHE A 156 -4.86 -28.04 -11.88
N ILE A 157 -3.58 -27.90 -11.51
CA ILE A 157 -2.76 -26.76 -11.90
C ILE A 157 -1.99 -27.10 -13.16
N LYS A 158 -2.15 -26.27 -14.20
CA LYS A 158 -1.37 -26.38 -15.43
C LYS A 158 0.00 -25.76 -15.24
N GLY A 159 0.98 -26.61 -14.93
CA GLY A 159 2.37 -26.24 -14.65
C GLY A 159 2.90 -27.00 -13.44
N MET A 160 4.19 -26.92 -13.20
CA MET A 160 4.79 -27.50 -11.99
C MET A 160 5.01 -26.43 -10.93
N MET A 161 4.37 -26.60 -9.78
CA MET A 161 4.68 -25.85 -8.57
C MET A 161 6.02 -26.33 -8.00
N ARG A 162 6.78 -25.40 -7.44
CA ARG A 162 8.01 -25.72 -6.69
C ARG A 162 7.64 -26.27 -5.30
N ASP A 163 8.54 -27.02 -4.68
CA ASP A 163 8.29 -27.69 -3.40
C ASP A 163 7.83 -26.72 -2.30
N TYR A 164 8.52 -25.58 -2.15
CA TYR A 164 8.09 -24.56 -1.20
C TYR A 164 6.69 -23.98 -1.57
N GLN A 165 6.32 -23.92 -2.85
CA GLN A 165 4.98 -23.46 -3.23
C GLN A 165 3.92 -24.49 -2.82
N VAL A 166 4.25 -25.78 -2.90
CA VAL A 166 3.40 -26.87 -2.38
C VAL A 166 3.26 -26.78 -0.86
N ASP A 167 4.35 -26.51 -0.14
CA ASP A 167 4.29 -26.24 1.31
C ASP A 167 3.40 -25.04 1.66
N GLY A 168 3.49 -23.98 0.85
CA GLY A 168 2.63 -22.81 1.02
C GLY A 168 1.15 -23.12 0.77
N LEU A 169 0.86 -23.98 -0.19
CA LEU A 169 -0.48 -24.50 -0.43
C LEU A 169 -0.98 -25.35 0.75
N ARG A 170 -0.18 -26.30 1.24
CA ARG A 170 -0.51 -27.11 2.42
C ARG A 170 -0.81 -26.24 3.64
N TRP A 171 0.02 -25.21 3.86
CA TRP A 171 -0.19 -24.25 4.93
C TRP A 171 -1.53 -23.51 4.79
N MET A 172 -1.89 -23.02 3.60
CA MET A 172 -3.19 -22.37 3.36
C MET A 172 -4.38 -23.32 3.53
N ILE A 173 -4.23 -24.60 3.14
CA ILE A 173 -5.24 -25.64 3.33
C ILE A 173 -5.45 -25.90 4.83
N SER A 174 -4.35 -26.03 5.59
CA SER A 174 -4.40 -26.20 7.04
C SER A 174 -5.12 -25.04 7.73
N LEU A 175 -4.83 -23.79 7.33
CA LEU A 175 -5.56 -22.63 7.84
C LEU A 175 -7.06 -22.73 7.56
N TYR A 176 -7.43 -23.06 6.32
CA TYR A 176 -8.84 -23.15 5.92
C TYR A 176 -9.61 -24.19 6.73
N HIS A 177 -9.04 -25.40 6.92
CA HIS A 177 -9.69 -26.48 7.70
C HIS A 177 -9.85 -26.13 9.18
N ASN A 178 -8.87 -25.39 9.72
CA ASN A 178 -8.87 -24.91 11.11
C ASN A 178 -9.73 -23.69 11.35
N GLY A 179 -10.41 -23.16 10.33
CA GLY A 179 -11.17 -21.95 10.50
C GLY A 179 -10.35 -20.67 10.32
N LEU A 180 -9.04 -20.73 10.16
CA LEU A 180 -8.18 -19.55 10.30
C LEU A 180 -8.02 -18.78 8.99
N ASN A 181 -7.75 -17.50 9.16
CA ASN A 181 -7.28 -16.63 8.08
C ASN A 181 -5.76 -16.46 8.20
N GLY A 182 -5.07 -16.15 7.10
CA GLY A 182 -3.61 -16.12 7.08
C GLY A 182 -2.98 -14.95 6.32
N ILE A 183 -1.70 -14.73 6.58
CA ILE A 183 -0.84 -13.79 5.86
C ILE A 183 0.27 -14.57 5.15
N LEU A 184 0.21 -14.61 3.81
CA LEU A 184 1.32 -15.10 2.99
C LEU A 184 2.29 -13.96 2.74
N ALA A 185 3.35 -13.92 3.54
CA ALA A 185 4.37 -12.88 3.59
C ALA A 185 5.70 -13.31 2.92
N ASP A 186 5.65 -14.27 2.00
CA ASP A 186 6.80 -14.65 1.17
C ASP A 186 7.41 -13.44 0.46
N GLU A 187 8.73 -13.45 0.31
CA GLU A 187 9.45 -12.45 -0.46
C GLU A 187 8.86 -12.27 -1.87
N MET A 188 8.94 -11.04 -2.39
CA MET A 188 8.40 -10.72 -3.71
C MET A 188 9.06 -11.59 -4.78
N GLY A 189 8.26 -12.15 -5.67
CA GLY A 189 8.77 -13.00 -6.75
C GLY A 189 8.75 -14.50 -6.49
N LEU A 190 8.50 -14.96 -5.26
CA LEU A 190 8.37 -16.38 -4.91
C LEU A 190 7.07 -17.06 -5.42
N GLY A 191 6.21 -16.34 -6.15
CA GLY A 191 5.00 -16.92 -6.74
C GLY A 191 3.82 -17.00 -5.77
N LYS A 192 3.57 -15.95 -4.97
CA LYS A 192 2.36 -15.85 -4.13
C LYS A 192 1.07 -16.05 -4.94
N THR A 193 1.03 -15.51 -6.17
CA THR A 193 -0.10 -15.64 -7.09
C THR A 193 -0.42 -17.10 -7.44
N ILE A 194 0.58 -17.92 -7.84
CA ILE A 194 0.33 -19.33 -8.17
C ILE A 194 -0.10 -20.12 -6.93
N GLN A 195 0.47 -19.83 -5.75
CA GLN A 195 0.04 -20.45 -4.49
C GLN A 195 -1.45 -20.14 -4.21
N SER A 196 -1.87 -18.88 -4.33
CA SER A 196 -3.27 -18.48 -4.10
C SER A 196 -4.25 -19.05 -5.13
N ILE A 197 -3.85 -19.11 -6.41
CA ILE A 197 -4.65 -19.77 -7.46
C ILE A 197 -4.80 -21.25 -7.15
N SER A 198 -3.74 -21.90 -6.65
CA SER A 198 -3.75 -23.31 -6.28
C SER A 198 -4.66 -23.60 -5.10
N MET A 199 -4.74 -22.68 -4.12
CA MET A 199 -5.71 -22.77 -3.03
C MET A 199 -7.15 -22.71 -3.55
N ILE A 200 -7.46 -21.81 -4.48
CA ILE A 200 -8.79 -21.76 -5.12
C ILE A 200 -9.04 -23.05 -5.93
N GLY A 201 -8.03 -23.55 -6.65
CA GLY A 201 -8.10 -24.82 -7.37
C GLY A 201 -8.41 -26.00 -6.46
N TYR A 202 -7.77 -26.09 -5.29
CA TYR A 202 -8.07 -27.08 -4.26
C TYR A 202 -9.53 -27.01 -3.82
N LEU A 203 -10.03 -25.80 -3.53
CA LEU A 203 -11.43 -25.62 -3.13
C LEU A 203 -12.41 -26.04 -4.26
N MET A 204 -12.07 -25.78 -5.51
CA MET A 204 -12.90 -26.11 -6.67
C MET A 204 -12.93 -27.60 -7.01
N HIS A 205 -11.77 -28.25 -7.02
CA HIS A 205 -11.62 -29.61 -7.54
C HIS A 205 -11.64 -30.68 -6.44
N VAL A 206 -11.09 -30.39 -5.26
CA VAL A 206 -11.04 -31.34 -4.14
C VAL A 206 -12.25 -31.14 -3.22
N ARG A 207 -12.54 -29.90 -2.81
CA ARG A 207 -13.72 -29.59 -1.99
C ARG A 207 -15.00 -29.38 -2.83
N THR A 208 -14.91 -29.47 -4.15
CA THR A 208 -16.05 -29.35 -5.10
C THR A 208 -16.85 -28.04 -5.01
N LEU A 209 -16.27 -26.98 -4.46
CA LEU A 209 -16.91 -25.67 -4.29
C LEU A 209 -16.88 -24.87 -5.60
N LYS A 210 -18.04 -24.55 -6.15
CA LYS A 210 -18.15 -23.82 -7.43
C LYS A 210 -17.92 -22.30 -7.31
N GLY A 211 -17.59 -21.79 -6.12
CA GLY A 211 -17.50 -20.37 -5.80
C GLY A 211 -18.81 -19.79 -5.26
N PRO A 212 -18.90 -18.46 -5.04
CA PRO A 212 -17.99 -17.45 -5.57
C PRO A 212 -16.73 -17.28 -4.73
N PHE A 213 -15.60 -17.06 -5.42
CA PHE A 213 -14.32 -16.65 -4.83
C PHE A 213 -14.03 -15.19 -5.19
N LEU A 214 -13.30 -14.50 -4.32
CA LEU A 214 -12.98 -13.07 -4.48
C LEU A 214 -11.46 -12.86 -4.51
N VAL A 215 -10.98 -12.09 -5.47
CA VAL A 215 -9.61 -11.58 -5.51
C VAL A 215 -9.67 -10.05 -5.53
N ILE A 216 -9.04 -9.43 -4.55
CA ILE A 216 -8.92 -7.98 -4.43
C ILE A 216 -7.45 -7.63 -4.67
N ALA A 217 -7.16 -6.85 -5.71
CA ALA A 217 -5.79 -6.52 -6.07
C ALA A 217 -5.66 -5.05 -6.51
N PRO A 218 -4.45 -4.46 -6.50
CA PRO A 218 -4.22 -3.14 -7.10
C PRO A 218 -4.65 -3.13 -8.58
N LEU A 219 -5.19 -1.99 -9.04
CA LEU A 219 -5.72 -1.85 -10.41
C LEU A 219 -4.73 -2.30 -11.49
N SER A 220 -3.44 -2.01 -11.30
CA SER A 220 -2.36 -2.39 -12.23
C SER A 220 -2.17 -3.90 -12.40
N THR A 221 -2.54 -4.70 -11.39
CA THR A 221 -2.28 -6.14 -11.35
C THR A 221 -3.49 -6.99 -11.75
N ILE A 222 -4.67 -6.39 -11.95
CA ILE A 222 -5.90 -7.12 -12.29
C ILE A 222 -5.72 -7.94 -13.57
N ASP A 223 -5.18 -7.32 -14.62
CA ASP A 223 -4.95 -8.02 -15.89
C ASP A 223 -3.93 -9.16 -15.73
N ASN A 224 -2.91 -8.97 -14.88
CA ASN A 224 -1.95 -10.03 -14.56
C ASN A 224 -2.64 -11.21 -13.87
N TRP A 225 -3.47 -10.95 -12.86
CA TRP A 225 -4.27 -11.99 -12.21
C TRP A 225 -5.15 -12.76 -13.21
N MET A 226 -5.82 -12.06 -14.13
CA MET A 226 -6.64 -12.70 -15.17
C MET A 226 -5.81 -13.60 -16.09
N LYS A 227 -4.62 -13.15 -16.51
CA LYS A 227 -3.68 -13.96 -17.32
C LYS A 227 -3.20 -15.19 -16.55
N GLU A 228 -2.82 -15.04 -15.29
CA GLU A 228 -2.29 -16.14 -14.47
C GLU A 228 -3.36 -17.19 -14.17
N PHE A 229 -4.62 -16.79 -13.94
CA PHE A 229 -5.72 -17.76 -13.87
C PHE A 229 -5.92 -18.51 -15.19
N ALA A 230 -5.92 -17.79 -16.33
CA ALA A 230 -6.05 -18.42 -17.64
C ALA A 230 -4.90 -19.38 -17.96
N LYS A 231 -3.71 -19.13 -17.42
CA LYS A 231 -2.52 -19.98 -17.54
C LYS A 231 -2.59 -21.20 -16.61
N PHE A 232 -2.69 -20.96 -15.30
CA PHE A 232 -2.51 -21.99 -14.27
C PHE A 232 -3.78 -22.76 -13.92
N LEU A 233 -4.96 -22.13 -13.99
CA LEU A 233 -6.25 -22.77 -13.67
C LEU A 233 -7.34 -22.42 -14.70
N PRO A 234 -7.22 -22.88 -15.98
CA PRO A 234 -8.19 -22.52 -17.02
C PRO A 234 -9.60 -23.07 -16.77
N SER A 235 -9.74 -24.07 -15.89
CA SER A 235 -11.04 -24.59 -15.46
C SER A 235 -11.86 -23.57 -14.67
N ALA A 236 -11.23 -22.57 -14.07
CA ALA A 236 -11.90 -21.52 -13.32
C ALA A 236 -12.41 -20.41 -14.26
N LYS A 237 -13.72 -20.18 -14.27
CA LYS A 237 -14.30 -19.06 -15.02
C LYS A 237 -14.06 -17.75 -14.27
N THR A 238 -13.03 -17.00 -14.67
CA THR A 238 -12.68 -15.71 -14.09
C THR A 238 -13.53 -14.57 -14.64
N PHE A 239 -13.89 -13.64 -13.77
CA PHE A 239 -14.63 -12.44 -14.11
C PHE A 239 -13.92 -11.18 -13.59
N LYS A 240 -13.57 -10.29 -14.51
CA LYS A 240 -13.04 -8.95 -14.19
C LYS A 240 -14.18 -8.08 -13.69
N ALA A 241 -14.34 -8.00 -12.37
CA ALA A 241 -15.34 -7.19 -11.67
C ALA A 241 -14.84 -5.75 -11.53
N HIS A 242 -14.46 -5.12 -12.64
CA HIS A 242 -13.99 -3.74 -12.69
C HIS A 242 -14.34 -3.13 -14.05
N ALA A 243 -14.95 -1.95 -14.04
CA ALA A 243 -15.21 -1.16 -15.25
C ALA A 243 -15.35 0.33 -14.90
N THR A 244 -15.04 1.16 -15.88
CA THR A 244 -15.26 2.62 -15.88
C THR A 244 -16.30 2.98 -16.95
N GLY A 245 -16.91 4.16 -16.82
CA GLY A 245 -17.89 4.68 -17.79
C GLY A 245 -19.06 3.75 -18.06
N ASP A 246 -19.40 3.61 -19.34
CA ASP A 246 -20.59 2.89 -19.84
C ASP A 246 -20.52 1.36 -19.63
N GLY A 247 -19.34 0.80 -19.35
CA GLY A 247 -19.19 -0.62 -19.03
C GLY A 247 -19.62 -0.99 -17.61
N LYS A 248 -19.79 0.00 -16.71
CA LYS A 248 -20.08 -0.22 -15.29
C LYS A 248 -21.44 -0.91 -15.04
N PRO A 249 -22.56 -0.52 -15.68
CA PRO A 249 -23.85 -1.18 -15.50
C PRO A 249 -23.83 -2.66 -15.89
N LEU A 250 -23.11 -3.02 -16.96
CA LEU A 250 -22.97 -4.41 -17.42
C LEU A 250 -22.25 -5.28 -16.39
N VAL A 251 -21.13 -4.78 -15.83
CA VAL A 251 -20.37 -5.47 -14.79
C VAL A 251 -21.20 -5.65 -13.52
N LEU A 252 -21.93 -4.61 -13.09
CA LEU A 252 -22.79 -4.67 -11.91
C LEU A 252 -24.00 -5.59 -12.11
N GLY A 253 -24.60 -5.62 -13.29
CA GLY A 253 -25.66 -6.57 -13.65
C GLY A 253 -25.17 -8.01 -13.59
N LYS A 254 -23.96 -8.28 -14.08
CA LYS A 254 -23.33 -9.62 -14.00
C LYS A 254 -22.98 -10.04 -12.57
N LEU A 255 -22.65 -9.09 -11.69
CA LEU A 255 -22.49 -9.34 -10.24
C LEU A 255 -23.80 -9.73 -9.56
N GLN A 256 -24.92 -9.10 -9.95
CA GLN A 256 -26.24 -9.33 -9.35
C GLN A 256 -26.99 -10.52 -9.95
N SER A 257 -26.51 -11.08 -11.07
CA SER A 257 -27.21 -12.15 -11.76
C SER A 257 -27.43 -13.36 -10.85
N ALA A 258 -28.67 -13.81 -10.76
CA ALA A 258 -29.07 -14.98 -9.98
C ALA A 258 -28.34 -16.24 -10.45
N ARG A 259 -28.03 -16.34 -11.75
CA ARG A 259 -27.22 -17.41 -12.32
C ARG A 259 -25.80 -16.90 -12.57
N ARG A 260 -24.88 -17.21 -11.66
CA ARG A 260 -23.47 -16.86 -11.81
C ARG A 260 -22.85 -17.68 -12.94
N SER A 261 -22.35 -16.98 -13.95
CA SER A 261 -21.60 -17.56 -15.07
C SER A 261 -20.09 -17.68 -14.78
N TRP A 262 -19.67 -17.29 -13.58
CA TRP A 262 -18.28 -17.15 -13.16
C TRP A 262 -18.06 -17.80 -11.79
N ASN A 263 -16.83 -18.25 -11.54
CA ASN A 263 -16.39 -18.84 -10.27
C ASN A 263 -15.62 -17.83 -9.43
N VAL A 264 -14.74 -17.04 -10.07
CA VAL A 264 -13.83 -16.10 -9.41
C VAL A 264 -14.10 -14.68 -9.89
N ALA A 265 -14.29 -13.74 -8.97
CA ALA A 265 -14.37 -12.31 -9.27
C ALA A 265 -13.06 -11.61 -8.88
N VAL A 266 -12.44 -10.91 -9.83
CA VAL A 266 -11.22 -10.09 -9.61
C VAL A 266 -11.59 -8.62 -9.66
N THR A 267 -11.34 -7.86 -8.59
CA THR A 267 -11.73 -6.44 -8.45
C THR A 267 -10.59 -5.58 -7.91
N SER A 268 -10.67 -4.27 -8.12
CA SER A 268 -9.81 -3.30 -7.44
C SER A 268 -10.36 -2.92 -6.06
N TYR A 269 -9.48 -2.41 -5.20
CA TYR A 269 -9.81 -1.84 -3.90
C TYR A 269 -10.89 -0.75 -3.99
N GLU A 270 -10.68 0.21 -4.88
CA GLU A 270 -11.54 1.39 -5.06
C GLU A 270 -12.92 0.99 -5.59
N PHE A 271 -12.95 0.04 -6.54
CA PHE A 271 -14.21 -0.44 -7.12
C PHE A 271 -15.06 -1.20 -6.10
N LEU A 272 -14.43 -2.00 -5.23
CA LEU A 272 -15.12 -2.70 -4.15
C LEU A 272 -15.73 -1.71 -3.16
N VAL A 273 -14.97 -0.70 -2.74
CA VAL A 273 -15.44 0.33 -1.79
C VAL A 273 -16.63 1.10 -2.36
N GLN A 274 -16.55 1.54 -3.60
CA GLN A 274 -17.62 2.30 -4.28
C GLN A 274 -18.89 1.47 -4.46
N ASN A 275 -18.77 0.17 -4.73
CA ASN A 275 -19.89 -0.71 -5.08
C ASN A 275 -20.20 -1.75 -3.98
N ARG A 276 -19.82 -1.48 -2.73
CA ARG A 276 -19.92 -2.42 -1.59
C ARG A 276 -21.28 -3.12 -1.42
N ALA A 277 -22.38 -2.45 -1.76
CA ALA A 277 -23.73 -2.99 -1.65
C ALA A 277 -24.00 -4.19 -2.59
N TYR A 278 -23.26 -4.27 -3.70
CA TYR A 278 -23.33 -5.38 -4.65
C TYR A 278 -22.55 -6.59 -4.10
N PHE A 279 -21.35 -6.34 -3.61
CA PHE A 279 -20.49 -7.37 -3.02
C PHE A 279 -21.06 -7.94 -1.72
N SER A 280 -21.69 -7.12 -0.86
CA SER A 280 -22.24 -7.58 0.42
C SER A 280 -23.45 -8.53 0.29
N LYS A 281 -24.06 -8.60 -0.89
CA LYS A 281 -25.14 -9.56 -1.19
C LYS A 281 -24.61 -10.96 -1.55
N LEU A 282 -23.31 -11.07 -1.82
CA LEU A 282 -22.66 -12.32 -2.19
C LEU A 282 -22.01 -12.97 -0.97
N ASN A 283 -22.03 -14.29 -0.96
CA ASN A 283 -21.45 -15.14 0.07
C ASN A 283 -20.19 -15.77 -0.53
N PHE A 284 -19.02 -15.24 -0.21
CA PHE A 284 -17.75 -15.71 -0.74
C PHE A 284 -17.16 -16.82 0.13
N HIS A 285 -16.77 -17.93 -0.49
CA HIS A 285 -16.10 -19.03 0.22
C HIS A 285 -14.66 -18.67 0.60
N TYR A 286 -13.96 -18.00 -0.31
CA TYR A 286 -12.58 -17.61 -0.08
C TYR A 286 -12.26 -16.27 -0.72
N ALA A 287 -11.49 -15.45 0.00
CA ALA A 287 -11.01 -14.17 -0.49
C ALA A 287 -9.48 -14.09 -0.46
N VAL A 288 -8.88 -13.65 -1.56
CA VAL A 288 -7.46 -13.33 -1.66
C VAL A 288 -7.32 -11.81 -1.73
N ILE A 289 -6.50 -11.24 -0.85
CA ILE A 289 -6.27 -9.80 -0.77
C ILE A 289 -4.80 -9.56 -1.10
N ASP A 290 -4.53 -9.07 -2.30
CA ASP A 290 -3.18 -8.84 -2.81
C ASP A 290 -2.67 -7.45 -2.45
N GLU A 291 -1.40 -7.35 -2.07
CA GLU A 291 -0.79 -6.15 -1.47
C GLU A 291 -1.58 -5.63 -0.26
N GLY A 292 -1.82 -6.53 0.70
CA GLY A 292 -2.62 -6.28 1.91
C GLY A 292 -2.15 -5.09 2.76
N HIS A 293 -0.89 -4.66 2.59
CA HIS A 293 -0.36 -3.43 3.16
C HIS A 293 -1.12 -2.16 2.71
N ARG A 294 -2.04 -2.21 1.74
CA ARG A 294 -2.94 -1.08 1.45
C ARG A 294 -3.96 -0.84 2.58
N ALA A 295 -4.18 -1.82 3.45
CA ALA A 295 -5.10 -1.76 4.59
C ALA A 295 -4.41 -1.34 5.91
N LYS A 296 -3.44 -0.41 5.86
CA LYS A 296 -2.61 -0.02 7.04
C LYS A 296 -3.37 0.55 8.24
N ASN A 297 -4.61 0.96 8.03
CA ASN A 297 -5.39 1.68 9.02
C ASN A 297 -6.80 1.07 9.10
N GLU A 298 -7.22 0.76 10.33
CA GLU A 298 -8.51 0.16 10.64
C GLU A 298 -9.69 1.04 10.22
N ASN A 299 -9.48 2.35 10.12
CA ASN A 299 -10.47 3.36 9.75
C ASN A 299 -10.56 3.61 8.23
N THR A 300 -9.81 2.87 7.42
CA THR A 300 -9.94 3.01 5.96
C THR A 300 -11.32 2.56 5.48
N LEU A 301 -11.82 3.24 4.44
CA LEU A 301 -13.08 2.86 3.78
C LEU A 301 -13.04 1.42 3.26
N PHE A 302 -11.86 0.93 2.88
CA PHE A 302 -11.63 -0.46 2.48
C PHE A 302 -11.86 -1.44 3.63
N SER A 303 -11.18 -1.27 4.78
CA SER A 303 -11.38 -2.13 5.94
C SER A 303 -12.83 -2.12 6.42
N ALA A 304 -13.50 -0.97 6.36
CA ALA A 304 -14.93 -0.86 6.67
C ALA A 304 -15.83 -1.59 5.66
N ALA A 305 -15.48 -1.59 4.36
CA ALA A 305 -16.23 -2.31 3.34
C ALA A 305 -16.01 -3.83 3.44
N LEU A 306 -14.77 -4.27 3.65
CA LEU A 306 -14.41 -5.69 3.74
C LEU A 306 -15.08 -6.37 4.93
N ARG A 307 -15.12 -5.72 6.12
CA ARG A 307 -15.81 -6.23 7.31
C ARG A 307 -17.32 -6.47 7.13
N ARG A 308 -17.93 -5.87 6.11
CA ARG A 308 -19.36 -6.06 5.77
C ARG A 308 -19.61 -7.19 4.78
N LEU A 309 -18.56 -7.76 4.19
CA LEU A 309 -18.69 -8.87 3.26
C LEU A 309 -18.85 -10.18 4.01
N ASN A 310 -19.63 -11.09 3.44
CA ASN A 310 -19.75 -12.45 3.95
C ASN A 310 -18.66 -13.30 3.31
N ILE A 311 -17.55 -13.47 4.02
CA ILE A 311 -16.38 -14.26 3.58
C ILE A 311 -16.15 -15.37 4.62
N GLN A 312 -16.05 -16.63 4.17
CA GLN A 312 -15.73 -17.76 5.04
C GLN A 312 -14.24 -17.78 5.41
N GLY A 313 -13.34 -17.87 4.43
CA GLY A 313 -11.89 -17.80 4.65
C GLY A 313 -11.20 -16.70 3.85
N SER A 314 -10.08 -16.18 4.34
CA SER A 314 -9.26 -15.23 3.59
C SER A 314 -7.77 -15.38 3.82
N VAL A 315 -7.01 -15.02 2.79
CA VAL A 315 -5.55 -14.88 2.85
C VAL A 315 -5.15 -13.50 2.35
N MET A 316 -4.24 -12.86 3.08
CA MET A 316 -3.59 -11.63 2.66
C MET A 316 -2.22 -11.93 2.09
N LEU A 317 -1.91 -11.35 0.94
CA LEU A 317 -0.60 -11.43 0.31
C LEU A 317 0.14 -10.13 0.55
N THR A 318 1.38 -10.24 1.01
CA THR A 318 2.26 -9.08 1.19
C THR A 318 3.70 -9.47 0.91
N GLY A 319 4.46 -8.60 0.24
CA GLY A 319 5.91 -8.76 0.13
C GLY A 319 6.68 -8.25 1.35
N THR A 320 6.02 -7.41 2.16
CA THR A 320 6.61 -6.59 3.22
C THR A 320 5.59 -6.53 4.36
N PRO A 321 5.53 -7.56 5.22
CA PRO A 321 4.46 -7.70 6.22
C PRO A 321 4.46 -6.59 7.28
N ILE A 322 5.62 -6.02 7.60
CA ILE A 322 5.78 -4.99 8.63
C ILE A 322 6.29 -3.75 7.91
N HIS A 323 5.41 -2.79 7.67
CA HIS A 323 5.80 -1.63 6.89
C HIS A 323 6.41 -0.52 7.74
N ASN A 324 5.95 -0.24 8.97
CA ASN A 324 6.51 0.82 9.84
C ASN A 324 6.03 0.86 11.33
N ASN A 325 5.02 0.09 11.77
CA ASN A 325 4.47 0.17 13.14
C ASN A 325 3.75 -1.12 13.58
N LEU A 326 3.89 -1.53 14.85
CA LEU A 326 3.09 -2.61 15.47
C LEU A 326 1.57 -2.35 15.36
N HIS A 327 1.13 -1.09 15.38
CA HIS A 327 -0.28 -0.75 15.15
C HIS A 327 -0.77 -1.14 13.74
N GLU A 328 0.10 -1.08 12.73
CA GLU A 328 -0.26 -1.51 11.37
C GLU A 328 -0.46 -3.03 11.32
N LEU A 329 0.41 -3.78 12.01
CA LEU A 329 0.26 -5.21 12.18
C LEU A 329 -1.05 -5.54 12.90
N TRP A 330 -1.40 -4.81 13.96
CA TRP A 330 -2.69 -4.95 14.63
C TRP A 330 -3.86 -4.68 13.68
N ALA A 331 -3.80 -3.61 12.88
CA ALA A 331 -4.88 -3.29 11.93
C ALA A 331 -5.10 -4.41 10.91
N LEU A 332 -4.02 -5.05 10.44
CA LEU A 332 -4.08 -6.22 9.56
C LEU A 332 -4.67 -7.44 10.29
N LEU A 333 -4.21 -7.71 11.51
CA LEU A 333 -4.71 -8.82 12.34
C LEU A 333 -6.18 -8.63 12.73
N ASN A 334 -6.63 -7.40 13.03
CA ASN A 334 -8.04 -7.06 13.24
C ASN A 334 -8.88 -7.36 12.01
N LEU A 335 -8.34 -7.08 10.81
CA LEU A 335 -9.06 -7.32 9.57
C LEU A 335 -9.23 -8.81 9.30
N LEU A 336 -8.23 -9.63 9.64
CA LEU A 336 -8.28 -11.09 9.51
C LEU A 336 -9.11 -11.75 10.62
N MET A 337 -8.99 -11.27 11.86
CA MET A 337 -9.62 -11.88 13.05
C MET A 337 -10.20 -10.80 13.97
N PRO A 338 -11.31 -10.16 13.57
CA PRO A 338 -11.87 -9.02 14.30
C PRO A 338 -12.46 -9.40 15.66
N LEU A 339 -12.79 -10.68 15.87
CA LEU A 339 -13.33 -11.17 17.15
C LEU A 339 -12.28 -11.20 18.26
N PHE A 340 -11.02 -11.41 17.90
CA PHE A 340 -9.92 -11.53 18.85
C PHE A 340 -9.22 -10.19 19.04
N PHE A 341 -8.82 -9.53 17.95
CA PHE A 341 -8.11 -8.25 17.99
C PHE A 341 -9.07 -7.06 17.98
N ASN A 342 -9.95 -6.94 18.97
CA ASN A 342 -11.01 -5.92 18.98
C ASN A 342 -10.55 -4.52 19.43
N SER A 343 -9.47 -4.43 20.21
CA SER A 343 -8.95 -3.22 20.84
C SER A 343 -7.50 -3.02 20.45
N ALA A 344 -7.19 -1.83 19.91
CA ALA A 344 -5.82 -1.41 19.60
C ALA A 344 -5.05 -1.14 20.90
N ASP A 345 -5.70 -0.48 21.87
CA ASP A 345 -5.07 -0.09 23.14
C ASP A 345 -4.58 -1.31 23.94
N ASN A 346 -5.33 -2.42 23.90
CA ASN A 346 -4.91 -3.68 24.53
C ASN A 346 -3.71 -4.30 23.81
N PHE A 347 -3.63 -4.18 22.49
CA PHE A 347 -2.48 -4.69 21.75
C PHE A 347 -1.22 -3.84 21.99
N ASP A 348 -1.36 -2.51 21.92
CA ASP A 348 -0.26 -1.57 22.12
C ASP A 348 0.28 -1.58 23.56
N SER A 349 -0.57 -1.84 24.56
CA SER A 349 -0.12 -2.00 25.96
C SER A 349 0.64 -3.30 26.22
N TRP A 350 0.35 -4.36 25.45
CA TRP A 350 1.00 -5.67 25.58
C TRP A 350 2.29 -5.78 24.77
N PHE A 351 2.36 -5.07 23.64
CA PHE A 351 3.51 -5.08 22.75
C PHE A 351 4.06 -3.67 22.64
N LYS A 352 4.87 -3.30 23.63
CA LYS A 352 5.63 -2.07 23.53
C LYS A 352 6.78 -2.29 22.57
N VAL A 353 6.94 -1.27 21.77
CA VAL A 353 7.82 -1.25 20.63
C VAL A 353 9.29 -1.41 21.08
N GLU A 354 9.67 -0.72 22.16
CA GLU A 354 10.98 -0.82 22.85
C GLU A 354 11.29 -2.23 23.37
N ASP A 355 10.27 -2.95 23.85
CA ASP A 355 10.41 -4.31 24.39
C ASP A 355 10.50 -5.37 23.27
N CYS A 356 10.08 -5.05 22.04
CA CYS A 356 10.05 -5.98 20.91
C CYS A 356 11.33 -5.94 20.04
N LEU A 357 12.36 -5.17 20.44
CA LEU A 357 13.64 -5.06 19.74
C LEU A 357 14.58 -6.23 20.00
N ASP A 358 14.62 -6.67 21.25
CA ASP A 358 15.55 -7.71 21.69
C ASP A 358 14.95 -9.09 21.42
N PRO A 359 15.60 -9.94 20.59
CA PRO A 359 15.16 -11.32 20.34
C PRO A 359 15.07 -12.17 21.62
N GLN A 360 15.82 -11.81 22.66
CA GLN A 360 15.79 -12.48 23.96
C GLN A 360 14.62 -12.03 24.85
N ASN A 361 13.98 -10.90 24.54
CA ASN A 361 12.85 -10.39 25.31
C ASN A 361 11.63 -11.32 25.19
N GLU A 362 10.96 -11.53 26.30
CA GLU A 362 9.77 -12.37 26.39
C GLU A 362 8.64 -11.84 25.50
N GLN A 363 8.47 -10.52 25.38
CA GLN A 363 7.43 -9.93 24.53
C GLN A 363 7.66 -10.22 23.05
N THR A 364 8.90 -10.14 22.57
CA THR A 364 9.27 -10.50 21.19
C THR A 364 8.94 -11.97 20.90
N ARG A 365 9.32 -12.87 21.81
CA ARG A 365 9.01 -14.31 21.68
C ARG A 365 7.51 -14.59 21.67
N ARG A 366 6.75 -13.90 22.53
CA ARG A 366 5.28 -13.98 22.57
C ARG A 366 4.65 -13.51 21.25
N LEU A 367 5.13 -12.40 20.68
CA LEU A 367 4.67 -11.91 19.38
C LEU A 367 4.98 -12.89 18.25
N HIS A 368 6.21 -13.44 18.22
CA HIS A 368 6.59 -14.45 17.24
C HIS A 368 5.74 -15.72 17.35
N ASN A 369 5.47 -16.21 18.56
CA ASN A 369 4.63 -17.38 18.78
C ASN A 369 3.18 -17.15 18.33
N LEU A 370 2.65 -15.94 18.51
CA LEU A 370 1.33 -15.55 18.00
C LEU A 370 1.29 -15.53 16.46
N LEU A 371 2.31 -14.96 15.82
CA LEU A 371 2.35 -14.79 14.37
C LEU A 371 2.72 -16.07 13.61
N LYS A 372 3.54 -16.95 14.20
CA LYS A 372 4.06 -18.18 13.56
C LYS A 372 2.99 -19.05 12.89
N PRO A 373 1.83 -19.35 13.50
CA PRO A 373 0.79 -20.12 12.83
C PRO A 373 0.03 -19.34 11.75
N LEU A 374 -0.04 -18.01 11.88
CA LEU A 374 -0.89 -17.12 11.05
C LEU A 374 -0.15 -16.49 9.87
N MET A 375 1.17 -16.48 9.90
CA MET A 375 2.01 -15.84 8.90
C MET A 375 3.09 -16.80 8.41
N LEU A 376 3.10 -17.04 7.10
CA LEU A 376 4.17 -17.76 6.42
C LEU A 376 5.08 -16.76 5.71
N ARG A 377 6.36 -16.73 6.08
CA ARG A 377 7.37 -15.87 5.44
C ARG A 377 8.61 -16.67 5.10
N ARG A 378 9.00 -16.64 3.82
CA ARG A 378 10.23 -17.26 3.30
C ARG A 378 11.02 -16.27 2.45
N ILE A 379 12.33 -16.43 2.47
CA ILE A 379 13.31 -15.59 1.77
C ILE A 379 13.81 -16.37 0.55
N LYS A 380 14.07 -15.70 -0.58
CA LYS A 380 14.54 -16.32 -1.83
C LYS A 380 15.78 -17.17 -1.63
N SER A 381 16.76 -16.67 -0.89
CA SER A 381 18.01 -17.39 -0.60
C SER A 381 17.78 -18.74 0.10
N ALA A 382 16.71 -18.86 0.91
CA ALA A 382 16.41 -20.08 1.64
C ALA A 382 15.66 -21.12 0.80
N VAL A 383 14.89 -20.71 -0.22
CA VAL A 383 13.96 -21.60 -0.94
C VAL A 383 14.27 -21.79 -2.42
N CYS A 384 15.13 -20.96 -2.98
CA CYS A 384 15.50 -20.95 -4.39
C CYS A 384 17.00 -20.64 -4.53
N PRO A 385 17.90 -21.56 -4.13
CA PRO A 385 19.35 -21.38 -4.29
C PRO A 385 19.75 -21.20 -5.76
N ASP A 386 18.93 -21.67 -6.70
CA ASP A 386 19.17 -21.54 -8.15
C ASP A 386 19.06 -20.11 -8.67
N ILE A 387 18.43 -19.19 -7.92
CA ILE A 387 18.36 -17.78 -8.35
C ILE A 387 19.70 -17.12 -7.99
N PRO A 388 20.44 -16.58 -8.97
CA PRO A 388 21.70 -15.91 -8.69
C PRO A 388 21.54 -14.79 -7.66
N PRO A 389 22.50 -14.58 -6.75
CA PRO A 389 22.42 -13.53 -5.76
C PRO A 389 22.38 -12.14 -6.42
N LYS A 390 21.85 -11.16 -5.68
CA LYS A 390 21.87 -9.75 -6.07
C LYS A 390 23.03 -9.03 -5.37
N ILE A 391 23.75 -8.22 -6.12
CA ILE A 391 24.89 -7.44 -5.65
C ILE A 391 24.46 -5.98 -5.62
N ARG A 392 24.50 -5.34 -4.44
CA ARG A 392 24.14 -3.93 -4.27
C ARG A 392 25.39 -3.08 -4.18
N ILE A 393 25.45 -2.08 -5.03
CA ILE A 393 26.61 -1.20 -5.20
C ILE A 393 26.13 0.23 -4.97
N THR A 394 26.58 0.83 -3.87
CA THR A 394 26.29 2.24 -3.59
C THR A 394 27.47 3.10 -4.03
N LEU A 395 27.25 3.92 -5.06
CA LEU A 395 28.22 4.84 -5.65
C LEU A 395 28.04 6.23 -5.04
N PHE A 396 28.98 6.63 -4.20
CA PHE A 396 29.08 7.99 -3.66
C PHE A 396 29.99 8.82 -4.55
N VAL A 397 29.43 9.81 -5.23
CA VAL A 397 30.16 10.66 -6.18
C VAL A 397 30.21 12.12 -5.71
N PRO A 398 31.35 12.82 -5.83
CA PRO A 398 31.41 14.27 -5.58
C PRO A 398 30.53 15.06 -6.56
N PRO A 399 30.03 16.25 -6.18
CA PRO A 399 29.29 17.14 -7.07
C PRO A 399 30.17 17.73 -8.20
N THR A 400 29.54 18.22 -9.28
CA THR A 400 30.16 19.09 -10.28
C THR A 400 30.10 20.55 -9.82
N GLU A 401 30.87 21.44 -10.47
CA GLU A 401 30.81 22.88 -10.20
C GLU A 401 29.40 23.45 -10.42
N GLU A 402 28.70 22.99 -11.46
CA GLU A 402 27.32 23.39 -11.75
C GLU A 402 26.33 22.95 -10.65
N ILE A 403 26.44 21.70 -10.16
CA ILE A 403 25.61 21.24 -9.03
C ILE A 403 25.87 22.12 -7.78
N CYS A 404 27.13 22.46 -7.51
CA CYS A 404 27.49 23.35 -6.40
C CYS A 404 26.91 24.76 -6.58
N LEU A 405 27.05 25.35 -7.77
CA LEU A 405 26.57 26.69 -8.11
C LEU A 405 25.05 26.80 -7.96
N TRP A 406 24.32 25.88 -8.57
CA TRP A 406 22.86 25.90 -8.54
C TRP A 406 22.28 25.57 -7.17
N SER A 407 22.89 24.63 -6.45
CA SER A 407 22.55 24.37 -5.05
C SER A 407 22.76 25.61 -4.18
N LYS A 408 23.85 26.36 -4.39
CA LYS A 408 24.10 27.62 -3.68
C LYS A 408 23.02 28.66 -3.98
N LYS A 409 22.71 28.90 -5.25
CA LYS A 409 21.63 29.83 -5.67
C LYS A 409 20.28 29.45 -5.03
N LEU A 410 19.97 28.16 -4.95
CA LEU A 410 18.76 27.67 -4.28
C LEU A 410 18.77 27.90 -2.77
N LEU A 411 19.92 27.73 -2.12
CA LEU A 411 20.09 27.98 -0.68
C LEU A 411 20.01 29.47 -0.32
N GLU A 412 20.47 30.35 -1.22
CA GLU A 412 20.47 31.82 -1.08
C GLU A 412 19.12 32.48 -1.46
N ASN A 413 18.19 31.73 -2.08
CA ASN A 413 16.93 32.21 -2.73
C ASN A 413 17.13 33.03 -4.01
N ASP A 414 18.24 32.89 -4.70
CA ASP A 414 18.53 33.69 -5.90
C ASP A 414 17.87 33.13 -7.17
N VAL A 415 17.09 32.05 -7.05
CA VAL A 415 16.32 31.46 -8.15
C VAL A 415 14.91 32.05 -8.17
N GLN A 416 14.57 32.76 -9.25
CA GLN A 416 13.23 33.26 -9.51
C GLN A 416 12.42 32.20 -10.27
N VAL A 417 11.23 31.86 -9.77
CA VAL A 417 10.33 30.92 -10.44
C VAL A 417 9.18 31.70 -11.06
N MET A 418 8.88 31.42 -12.33
CA MET A 418 7.65 31.88 -12.97
C MET A 418 6.46 31.17 -12.30
N LYS A 419 5.61 31.95 -11.66
CA LYS A 419 4.33 31.46 -11.14
C LYS A 419 3.37 31.20 -12.31
N SER A 420 2.30 30.46 -12.02
CA SER A 420 1.23 30.16 -12.98
C SER A 420 0.52 31.40 -13.54
N ASP A 421 0.70 32.56 -12.92
CA ASP A 421 0.20 33.86 -13.37
C ASP A 421 1.20 34.64 -14.25
N GLY A 422 2.34 34.05 -14.60
CA GLY A 422 3.40 34.69 -15.39
C GLY A 422 4.28 35.67 -14.60
N SER A 423 4.06 35.83 -13.29
CA SER A 423 4.89 36.69 -12.43
C SER A 423 6.10 35.95 -11.87
N TYR A 424 7.23 36.64 -11.75
CA TYR A 424 8.43 36.12 -11.09
C TYR A 424 8.28 36.28 -9.57
N GLY A 425 8.19 35.15 -8.86
CA GLY A 425 8.08 35.12 -7.40
C GLY A 425 9.40 34.76 -6.70
N LYS A 426 9.66 35.39 -5.55
CA LYS A 426 10.71 34.93 -4.63
C LYS A 426 10.35 33.58 -4.00
N PHE A 427 11.37 32.77 -3.81
CA PHE A 427 11.28 31.39 -3.37
C PHE A 427 10.91 31.27 -1.87
N HIS A 428 9.99 30.36 -1.49
CA HIS A 428 9.68 30.05 -0.08
C HIS A 428 10.48 28.84 0.42
N ILE A 429 11.06 28.92 1.62
CA ILE A 429 11.99 27.91 2.18
C ILE A 429 11.44 26.48 2.21
N ALA A 430 10.14 26.30 2.47
CA ALA A 430 9.48 24.98 2.49
C ALA A 430 9.36 24.32 1.10
N GLN A 431 9.58 25.08 0.03
CA GLN A 431 9.52 24.59 -1.35
C GLN A 431 10.90 24.18 -1.88
N ARG A 432 12.01 24.36 -1.13
CA ARG A 432 13.38 24.21 -1.68
C ARG A 432 13.80 22.77 -1.82
N PHE A 433 13.37 21.93 -0.88
CA PHE A 433 13.81 20.55 -0.78
C PHE A 433 13.64 19.75 -2.09
N PRO A 434 12.49 19.79 -2.81
CA PRO A 434 12.36 19.17 -4.13
C PRO A 434 13.38 19.66 -5.16
N TYR A 435 13.68 20.96 -5.20
CA TYR A 435 14.63 21.54 -6.15
C TYR A 435 16.09 21.25 -5.77
N LEU A 436 16.42 21.15 -4.49
CA LEU A 436 17.74 20.68 -4.05
C LEU A 436 17.97 19.23 -4.49
N ARG A 437 16.91 18.41 -4.53
CA ARG A 437 17.00 17.03 -5.05
C ARG A 437 17.18 17.03 -6.55
N GLN A 438 16.45 17.89 -7.25
CA GLN A 438 16.60 18.08 -8.69
C GLN A 438 17.99 18.57 -9.04
N ALA A 439 18.55 19.54 -8.30
CA ALA A 439 19.92 20.03 -8.47
C ALA A 439 20.95 18.90 -8.35
N ALA A 440 20.79 18.01 -7.35
CA ALA A 440 21.65 16.84 -7.19
C ALA A 440 21.47 15.77 -8.29
N CYS A 441 20.32 15.76 -8.98
CA CYS A 441 20.06 14.88 -10.12
C CYS A 441 20.63 15.45 -11.42
N HIS A 442 20.23 16.66 -11.79
CA HIS A 442 20.72 17.38 -12.97
C HIS A 442 20.38 18.88 -12.87
N PRO A 443 21.32 19.81 -13.14
CA PRO A 443 21.05 21.25 -13.11
C PRO A 443 19.89 21.70 -14.01
N PHE A 444 19.75 21.16 -15.23
CA PHE A 444 18.65 21.49 -16.17
C PHE A 444 17.23 21.23 -15.64
N LEU A 445 17.08 20.48 -14.55
CA LEU A 445 15.77 20.36 -13.88
C LEU A 445 15.33 21.64 -13.19
N ILE A 446 16.25 22.58 -12.96
CA ILE A 446 15.98 23.87 -12.36
C ILE A 446 15.58 24.84 -13.48
N PRO A 447 14.46 25.56 -13.34
CA PRO A 447 14.07 26.58 -14.29
C PRO A 447 15.20 27.59 -14.51
N SER A 448 15.48 27.91 -15.78
CA SER A 448 16.52 28.85 -16.22
C SER A 448 17.97 28.38 -16.03
N ALA A 449 18.20 27.10 -15.71
CA ALA A 449 19.56 26.54 -15.64
C ALA A 449 20.11 26.07 -16.99
N GLU A 450 19.22 25.75 -17.92
CA GLU A 450 19.59 25.39 -19.28
C GLU A 450 20.03 26.63 -20.08
N PRO A 451 21.20 26.62 -20.72
CA PRO A 451 21.67 27.75 -21.51
C PRO A 451 20.75 27.99 -22.72
N LEU A 452 20.04 29.12 -22.74
CA LEU A 452 19.16 29.52 -23.85
C LEU A 452 19.91 29.72 -25.18
N GLU A 453 21.23 29.86 -25.13
CA GLU A 453 22.10 30.14 -26.29
C GLU A 453 22.30 28.92 -27.20
N ALA A 454 22.05 27.69 -26.73
CA ALA A 454 22.26 26.46 -27.50
C ALA A 454 21.08 26.07 -28.42
N GLY A 455 19.93 26.77 -28.33
CA GLY A 455 18.69 26.33 -28.98
C GLY A 455 18.21 24.95 -28.50
N ASP A 456 17.41 24.24 -29.30
CA ASP A 456 16.93 22.87 -28.99
C ASP A 456 18.00 21.77 -29.23
N GLN A 457 19.28 22.13 -29.37
CA GLN A 457 20.33 21.15 -29.66
C GLN A 457 20.93 20.57 -28.37
N VAL A 458 20.90 19.24 -28.25
CA VAL A 458 21.54 18.50 -27.16
C VAL A 458 23.06 18.55 -27.34
N THR A 459 23.77 19.10 -26.35
CA THR A 459 25.23 19.19 -26.32
C THR A 459 25.82 18.33 -25.20
N GLU A 460 27.14 18.16 -25.18
CA GLU A 460 27.87 17.39 -24.15
C GLU A 460 27.65 17.94 -22.72
N GLN A 461 27.14 19.17 -22.58
CA GLN A 461 26.74 19.78 -21.32
C GLN A 461 25.71 18.93 -20.54
N ILE A 462 24.86 18.17 -21.23
CA ILE A 462 23.91 17.23 -20.61
C ILE A 462 24.63 16.14 -19.78
N VAL A 463 25.89 15.84 -20.11
CA VAL A 463 26.72 14.91 -19.37
C VAL A 463 27.57 15.66 -18.35
N GLU A 464 28.29 16.69 -18.79
CA GLU A 464 29.30 17.39 -17.97
C GLU A 464 28.72 18.10 -16.74
N TYR A 465 27.48 18.59 -16.81
CA TYR A 465 26.91 19.40 -15.75
C TYR A 465 26.42 18.57 -14.56
N SER A 466 26.24 17.25 -14.72
CA SER A 466 25.81 16.36 -13.64
C SER A 466 26.82 15.25 -13.36
N SER A 467 27.25 15.15 -12.10
CA SER A 467 28.09 14.04 -11.63
C SER A 467 27.50 12.67 -11.95
N LYS A 468 26.18 12.54 -11.85
CA LYS A 468 25.50 11.26 -12.11
C LYS A 468 25.47 10.93 -13.60
N MET A 469 25.36 11.93 -14.47
CA MET A 469 25.41 11.70 -15.93
C MET A 469 26.81 11.31 -16.38
N ILE A 470 27.86 11.93 -15.83
CA ILE A 470 29.26 11.52 -16.07
C ILE A 470 29.46 10.04 -15.69
N VAL A 471 28.98 9.65 -14.51
CA VAL A 471 29.06 8.25 -14.04
C VAL A 471 28.22 7.34 -14.94
N LEU A 472 27.01 7.74 -15.28
CA LEU A 472 26.10 6.95 -16.10
C LEU A 472 26.65 6.73 -17.51
N ASP A 473 27.25 7.74 -18.13
CA ASP A 473 27.87 7.63 -19.47
C ASP A 473 29.02 6.63 -19.48
N LYS A 474 29.91 6.71 -18.48
CA LYS A 474 31.01 5.76 -18.30
C LYS A 474 30.53 4.34 -17.97
N LEU A 475 29.46 4.23 -17.18
CA LEU A 475 28.88 2.96 -16.75
C LEU A 475 28.15 2.25 -17.90
N LEU A 476 27.33 2.97 -18.66
CA LEU A 476 26.56 2.42 -19.78
C LEU A 476 27.45 1.92 -20.92
N LYS A 477 28.56 2.61 -21.23
CA LYS A 477 29.54 2.15 -22.22
C LYS A 477 30.10 0.76 -21.86
N ARG A 478 30.59 0.60 -20.63
CA ARG A 478 31.13 -0.68 -20.11
C ARG A 478 30.05 -1.77 -20.02
N LEU A 479 28.82 -1.43 -19.64
CA LEU A 479 27.70 -2.38 -19.60
C LEU A 479 27.28 -2.85 -21.00
N LYS A 480 27.34 -1.98 -22.01
CA LYS A 480 27.04 -2.32 -23.40
C LYS A 480 28.10 -3.25 -23.98
N GLU A 481 29.38 -2.99 -23.70
CA GLU A 481 30.50 -3.86 -24.09
C GLU A 481 30.39 -5.26 -23.46
N ARG A 482 29.90 -5.34 -22.21
CA ARG A 482 29.61 -6.61 -21.52
C ARG A 482 28.39 -7.34 -22.08
N GLY A 483 27.53 -6.67 -22.87
CA GLY A 483 26.25 -7.23 -23.34
C GLY A 483 25.20 -7.39 -22.25
N SER A 484 25.23 -6.51 -21.23
CA SER A 484 24.21 -6.42 -20.18
C SER A 484 22.98 -5.66 -20.67
N LYS A 485 21.82 -5.87 -20.04
CA LYS A 485 20.59 -5.11 -20.26
C LYS A 485 20.23 -4.34 -18.99
N VAL A 486 19.91 -3.05 -19.14
CA VAL A 486 19.89 -2.11 -18.01
C VAL A 486 18.48 -1.56 -17.76
N LEU A 487 18.03 -1.58 -16.51
CA LEU A 487 16.86 -0.84 -16.05
C LEU A 487 17.30 0.43 -15.34
N ILE A 488 16.81 1.59 -15.75
CA ILE A 488 17.10 2.87 -15.10
C ILE A 488 15.83 3.39 -14.43
N PHE A 489 15.88 3.56 -13.11
CA PHE A 489 14.79 4.11 -12.32
C PHE A 489 15.05 5.56 -11.92
N SER A 490 14.04 6.43 -12.11
CA SER A 490 14.01 7.77 -11.52
C SER A 490 12.62 8.11 -10.95
N GLN A 491 12.58 8.92 -9.90
CA GLN A 491 11.38 9.48 -9.31
C GLN A 491 10.81 10.64 -10.13
N PHE A 492 11.69 11.45 -10.73
CA PHE A 492 11.30 12.64 -11.48
C PHE A 492 11.07 12.30 -12.96
N VAL A 493 9.82 12.44 -13.43
CA VAL A 493 9.49 12.19 -14.84
C VAL A 493 10.23 13.15 -15.77
N THR A 494 10.50 14.38 -15.33
CA THR A 494 11.32 15.35 -16.06
C THR A 494 12.77 14.91 -16.19
N MET A 495 13.34 14.23 -15.19
CA MET A 495 14.68 13.65 -15.30
C MET A 495 14.71 12.50 -16.31
N LEU A 496 13.63 11.72 -16.40
CA LEU A 496 13.52 10.70 -17.43
C LEU A 496 13.57 11.31 -18.83
N GLN A 497 12.96 12.48 -19.07
CA GLN A 497 13.02 13.15 -20.38
C GLN A 497 14.46 13.55 -20.74
N ILE A 498 15.18 14.18 -19.79
CA ILE A 498 16.62 14.49 -19.97
C ILE A 498 17.42 13.21 -20.27
N LEU A 499 17.09 12.09 -19.60
CA LEU A 499 17.71 10.81 -19.91
C LEU A 499 17.38 10.35 -21.32
N LEU A 500 16.14 10.49 -21.81
CA LEU A 500 15.79 10.12 -23.19
C LEU A 500 16.61 10.92 -24.21
N ASP A 501 16.70 12.24 -24.04
CA ASP A 501 17.50 13.12 -24.91
C ASP A 501 18.98 12.70 -24.94
N TYR A 502 19.54 12.34 -23.77
CA TYR A 502 20.89 11.79 -23.66
C TYR A 502 21.04 10.43 -24.36
N LEU A 503 20.05 9.54 -24.25
CA LEU A 503 20.10 8.23 -24.90
C LEU A 503 20.02 8.35 -26.43
N ASP A 504 19.19 9.25 -26.94
CA ASP A 504 19.12 9.59 -28.36
C ASP A 504 20.46 10.18 -28.83
N TYR A 505 21.02 11.12 -28.08
CA TYR A 505 22.32 11.73 -28.37
C TYR A 505 23.48 10.71 -28.48
N ARG A 506 23.48 9.68 -27.61
CA ARG A 506 24.47 8.60 -27.64
C ARG A 506 24.09 7.43 -28.56
N GLY A 507 22.91 7.44 -29.18
CA GLY A 507 22.43 6.39 -30.07
C GLY A 507 22.17 5.05 -29.35
N PHE A 508 21.64 5.09 -28.14
CA PHE A 508 21.23 3.89 -27.41
C PHE A 508 19.75 3.59 -27.62
N GLU A 509 19.43 2.37 -28.05
CA GLU A 509 18.06 1.90 -28.17
C GLU A 509 17.43 1.64 -26.79
N TYR A 510 16.26 2.25 -26.54
CA TYR A 510 15.59 2.15 -25.25
C TYR A 510 14.07 1.92 -25.32
N CYS A 511 13.52 1.50 -24.18
CA CYS A 511 12.09 1.47 -23.86
C CYS A 511 11.78 2.46 -22.73
N TYR A 512 10.57 3.03 -22.71
CA TYR A 512 10.15 4.01 -21.71
C TYR A 512 8.75 3.72 -21.16
N ILE A 513 8.61 3.73 -19.83
CA ILE A 513 7.29 3.71 -19.17
C ILE A 513 7.26 4.74 -18.03
N SER A 514 6.20 5.54 -18.01
CA SER A 514 5.85 6.41 -16.90
C SER A 514 4.40 6.23 -16.46
N GLY A 515 3.96 7.08 -15.52
CA GLY A 515 2.60 7.03 -14.98
C GLY A 515 1.53 7.42 -16.01
N SER A 516 1.88 8.13 -17.07
CA SER A 516 0.97 8.56 -18.13
C SER A 516 0.88 7.57 -19.30
N THR A 517 1.82 6.63 -19.43
CA THR A 517 1.81 5.62 -20.50
C THR A 517 0.57 4.74 -20.41
N SER A 518 -0.10 4.54 -21.53
CA SER A 518 -1.31 3.72 -21.61
C SER A 518 -1.03 2.25 -21.30
N SER A 519 -2.08 1.48 -20.95
CA SER A 519 -1.93 0.06 -20.61
C SER A 519 -1.50 -0.80 -21.80
N GLU A 520 -1.84 -0.38 -23.02
CA GLU A 520 -1.52 -1.09 -24.27
C GLU A 520 -0.06 -0.88 -24.65
N GLU A 521 0.37 0.39 -24.78
CA GLU A 521 1.77 0.76 -25.02
C GLU A 521 2.70 0.16 -23.96
N ARG A 522 2.27 0.15 -22.69
CA ARG A 522 3.03 -0.46 -21.60
C ARG A 522 3.32 -1.94 -21.85
N LYS A 523 2.33 -2.70 -22.34
CA LYS A 523 2.49 -4.13 -22.62
C LYS A 523 3.44 -4.33 -23.79
N GLU A 524 3.27 -3.56 -24.86
CA GLU A 524 4.13 -3.61 -26.04
C GLU A 524 5.60 -3.34 -25.68
N GLN A 525 5.90 -2.29 -24.91
CA GLN A 525 7.25 -1.98 -24.45
C GLN A 525 7.86 -3.08 -23.57
N ILE A 526 7.05 -3.71 -22.70
CA ILE A 526 7.50 -4.83 -21.85
C ILE A 526 7.81 -6.07 -22.68
N ASP A 527 6.94 -6.39 -23.65
CA ASP A 527 7.08 -7.58 -24.49
C ASP A 527 8.29 -7.40 -25.44
N GLU A 528 8.49 -6.21 -26.00
CA GLU A 528 9.62 -5.89 -26.87
C GLU A 528 10.96 -5.97 -26.13
N PHE A 529 11.04 -5.46 -24.90
CA PHE A 529 12.27 -5.54 -24.11
C PHE A 529 12.63 -6.98 -23.70
N ASN A 530 11.63 -7.80 -23.36
CA ASN A 530 11.80 -9.19 -22.98
C ASN A 530 12.00 -10.14 -24.18
N ARG A 531 11.78 -9.67 -25.41
CA ARG A 531 11.94 -10.49 -26.63
C ARG A 531 13.40 -10.99 -26.75
N PRO A 532 13.62 -12.29 -26.98
CA PRO A 532 14.96 -12.83 -27.20
C PRO A 532 15.60 -12.13 -28.41
N GLY A 533 16.82 -11.62 -28.24
CA GLY A 533 17.52 -10.88 -29.30
C GLY A 533 16.98 -9.46 -29.58
N SER A 534 16.19 -8.90 -28.67
CA SER A 534 15.78 -7.48 -28.74
C SER A 534 17.00 -6.56 -28.69
N ASP A 535 17.00 -5.57 -29.58
CA ASP A 535 17.97 -4.48 -29.73
C ASP A 535 17.91 -3.45 -28.59
N LYS A 536 16.80 -3.43 -27.84
CA LYS A 536 16.60 -2.55 -26.69
C LYS A 536 17.59 -2.87 -25.58
N PHE A 537 18.52 -1.95 -25.35
CA PHE A 537 19.58 -2.02 -24.35
C PHE A 537 19.10 -1.50 -22.99
N ILE A 538 18.35 -0.39 -22.98
CA ILE A 538 17.94 0.31 -21.77
C ILE A 538 16.42 0.32 -21.63
N PHE A 539 15.94 0.19 -20.39
CA PHE A 539 14.56 0.47 -20.04
C PHE A 539 14.49 1.59 -19.00
N ALA A 540 14.03 2.77 -19.41
CA ALA A 540 13.80 3.92 -18.55
C ALA A 540 12.41 3.82 -17.88
N LEU A 541 12.37 3.79 -16.56
CA LEU A 541 11.17 3.55 -15.76
C LEU A 541 11.04 4.60 -14.67
N SER A 542 9.83 5.13 -14.47
CA SER A 542 9.58 5.85 -13.21
C SER A 542 9.45 4.85 -12.06
N THR A 543 10.05 5.13 -10.89
CA THR A 543 10.03 4.20 -9.76
C THR A 543 8.60 3.80 -9.36
N ARG A 544 7.66 4.75 -9.47
CA ARG A 544 6.23 4.49 -9.20
C ARG A 544 5.56 3.65 -10.28
N ALA A 545 5.88 3.84 -11.57
CA ALA A 545 5.30 3.02 -12.63
C ALA A 545 5.92 1.62 -12.67
N GLY A 546 7.23 1.51 -12.41
CA GLY A 546 7.98 0.27 -12.34
C GLY A 546 7.66 -0.59 -11.12
N GLY A 547 7.25 0.01 -10.01
CA GLY A 547 6.78 -0.72 -8.81
C GLY A 547 5.49 -1.51 -9.01
N LEU A 548 4.74 -1.31 -10.11
CA LEU A 548 3.37 -1.79 -10.30
C LEU A 548 3.21 -3.25 -10.74
N GLY A 549 4.14 -4.15 -10.43
CA GLY A 549 3.92 -5.58 -10.68
C GLY A 549 4.43 -6.08 -12.05
N ILE A 550 5.25 -5.32 -12.77
CA ILE A 550 5.82 -5.71 -14.07
C ILE A 550 6.88 -6.81 -13.93
N ASN A 551 7.17 -7.52 -15.03
CA ASN A 551 8.15 -8.60 -15.10
C ASN A 551 9.23 -8.28 -16.14
N LEU A 552 10.47 -8.04 -15.70
CA LEU A 552 11.58 -7.59 -16.54
C LEU A 552 12.83 -8.47 -16.32
N VAL A 553 12.65 -9.79 -16.43
CA VAL A 553 13.70 -10.80 -16.19
C VAL A 553 14.83 -10.76 -17.22
N ALA A 554 14.64 -10.09 -18.35
CA ALA A 554 15.67 -9.94 -19.38
C ALA A 554 16.83 -9.02 -18.94
N ALA A 555 16.62 -8.14 -17.96
CA ALA A 555 17.65 -7.25 -17.44
C ALA A 555 18.47 -7.92 -16.34
N ASP A 556 19.78 -7.69 -16.37
CA ASP A 556 20.75 -8.14 -15.37
C ASP A 556 21.33 -6.97 -14.55
N THR A 557 21.09 -5.72 -14.97
CA THR A 557 21.56 -4.53 -14.26
C THR A 557 20.41 -3.59 -13.95
N VAL A 558 20.37 -3.08 -12.72
CA VAL A 558 19.40 -2.09 -12.25
C VAL A 558 20.16 -0.87 -11.75
N ILE A 559 19.81 0.32 -12.23
CA ILE A 559 20.41 1.60 -11.84
C ILE A 559 19.32 2.47 -11.22
N PHE A 560 19.48 2.82 -9.95
CA PHE A 560 18.70 3.87 -9.30
C PHE A 560 19.42 5.20 -9.48
N TYR A 561 18.87 6.03 -10.37
CA TYR A 561 19.40 7.37 -10.62
C TYR A 561 19.15 8.29 -9.42
N ASP A 562 18.00 8.16 -8.76
CA ASP A 562 17.64 8.85 -7.52
C ASP A 562 17.00 7.87 -6.52
N ILE A 563 16.85 8.30 -5.26
CA ILE A 563 16.36 7.46 -4.16
C ILE A 563 14.95 7.85 -3.69
N ASP A 564 14.13 6.85 -3.35
CA ASP A 564 12.85 7.10 -2.65
C ASP A 564 13.08 7.34 -1.14
N PHE A 565 12.18 8.08 -0.51
CA PHE A 565 12.13 8.19 0.96
C PHE A 565 11.72 6.88 1.65
N ASN A 566 11.03 6.02 0.91
CA ASN A 566 10.61 4.70 1.32
C ASN A 566 11.48 3.62 0.64
N PRO A 567 12.48 3.04 1.32
CA PRO A 567 13.35 2.02 0.74
C PRO A 567 12.61 0.79 0.19
N GLN A 568 11.40 0.50 0.68
CA GLN A 568 10.61 -0.63 0.19
C GLN A 568 10.14 -0.45 -1.27
N MET A 569 9.98 0.79 -1.74
CA MET A 569 9.69 1.06 -3.15
C MET A 569 10.86 0.66 -4.05
N ASP A 570 12.09 0.97 -3.61
CA ASP A 570 13.31 0.57 -4.31
C ASP A 570 13.46 -0.96 -4.29
N LEU A 571 13.26 -1.61 -3.13
CA LEU A 571 13.30 -3.09 -3.03
C LEU A 571 12.28 -3.76 -3.97
N GLN A 572 11.08 -3.20 -4.08
CA GLN A 572 10.05 -3.67 -4.99
C GLN A 572 10.45 -3.50 -6.46
N ALA A 573 11.24 -2.47 -6.78
CA ALA A 573 11.79 -2.24 -8.11
C ALA A 573 12.99 -3.18 -8.41
N GLU A 574 13.88 -3.44 -7.45
CA GLU A 574 14.97 -4.43 -7.55
C GLU A 574 14.42 -5.81 -7.93
N ASP A 575 13.35 -6.24 -7.25
CA ASP A 575 12.72 -7.55 -7.44
C ASP A 575 11.95 -7.68 -8.77
N ARG A 576 11.94 -6.65 -9.63
CA ARG A 576 11.41 -6.73 -11.01
C ARG A 576 12.35 -7.44 -11.96
N ALA A 577 13.66 -7.26 -11.76
CA ALA A 577 14.73 -7.96 -12.48
C ALA A 577 15.18 -9.22 -11.71
N HIS A 578 15.26 -9.13 -10.38
CA HIS A 578 15.63 -10.26 -9.52
C HIS A 578 14.40 -11.11 -9.16
N ARG A 579 13.96 -11.94 -10.11
CA ARG A 579 12.79 -12.81 -9.94
C ARG A 579 13.04 -14.19 -10.55
N ILE A 580 12.19 -15.16 -10.19
CA ILE A 580 12.14 -16.49 -10.83
C ILE A 580 12.12 -16.32 -12.35
N GLY A 581 13.10 -16.93 -13.02
CA GLY A 581 13.35 -16.80 -14.46
C GLY A 581 14.67 -16.08 -14.77
N GLN A 582 15.22 -15.33 -13.82
CA GLN A 582 16.55 -14.74 -13.94
C GLN A 582 17.64 -15.82 -13.94
N GLN A 583 18.55 -15.72 -14.90
CA GLN A 583 19.69 -16.64 -15.07
C GLN A 583 21.04 -15.97 -14.79
N LYS A 584 21.09 -14.62 -14.82
CA LYS A 584 22.31 -13.84 -14.59
C LYS A 584 22.33 -13.24 -13.18
N LYS A 585 23.53 -13.01 -12.63
CA LYS A 585 23.72 -12.22 -11.39
C LYS A 585 23.20 -10.80 -11.61
N VAL A 586 22.35 -10.33 -10.70
CA VAL A 586 21.73 -8.99 -10.83
C VAL A 586 22.57 -7.96 -10.09
N HIS A 587 23.06 -6.95 -10.80
CA HIS A 587 23.84 -5.85 -10.23
C HIS A 587 22.95 -4.63 -10.03
N ILE A 588 22.89 -4.10 -8.81
CA ILE A 588 22.05 -2.96 -8.43
C ILE A 588 22.97 -1.79 -8.10
N PHE A 589 23.03 -0.79 -8.98
CA PHE A 589 23.77 0.45 -8.76
C PHE A 589 22.85 1.53 -8.18
N ARG A 590 23.26 2.15 -7.08
CA ARG A 590 22.60 3.32 -6.50
C ARG A 590 23.57 4.48 -6.51
N MET A 591 23.23 5.55 -7.23
CA MET A 591 24.07 6.74 -7.35
C MET A 591 23.65 7.81 -6.34
N ILE A 592 24.61 8.34 -5.58
CA ILE A 592 24.37 9.34 -4.53
C ILE A 592 25.41 10.44 -4.67
N VAL A 593 24.97 11.70 -4.77
CA VAL A 593 25.90 12.84 -4.77
C VAL A 593 26.23 13.23 -3.33
N ARG A 594 27.52 13.21 -3.00
CA ARG A 594 28.05 13.54 -1.68
C ARG A 594 27.87 15.02 -1.35
N GLY A 595 27.70 15.33 -0.08
CA GLY A 595 27.49 16.70 0.40
C GLY A 595 26.13 17.30 0.01
N THR A 596 25.23 16.52 -0.60
CA THR A 596 23.87 16.94 -0.96
C THR A 596 22.83 16.32 -0.02
N ILE A 597 21.58 16.77 -0.12
CA ILE A 597 20.46 16.18 0.63
C ILE A 597 20.22 14.69 0.32
N GLU A 598 20.72 14.16 -0.81
CA GLU A 598 20.59 12.73 -1.12
C GLU A 598 21.39 11.85 -0.16
N GLU A 599 22.58 12.28 0.28
CA GLU A 599 23.40 11.54 1.23
C GLU A 599 22.72 11.48 2.61
N SER A 600 22.13 12.59 3.04
CA SER A 600 21.31 12.63 4.25
C SER A 600 20.11 11.69 4.14
N LEU A 601 19.39 11.76 3.02
CA LEU A 601 18.23 10.89 2.77
C LEU A 601 18.61 9.41 2.72
N HIS A 602 19.76 9.07 2.14
CA HIS A 602 20.29 7.72 2.16
C HIS A 602 20.59 7.25 3.57
N SER A 603 21.24 8.07 4.40
CA SER A 603 21.52 7.74 5.80
C SER A 603 20.24 7.49 6.61
N ILE A 604 19.18 8.25 6.33
CA ILE A 604 17.86 8.08 6.93
C ILE A 604 17.22 6.77 6.46
N SER A 605 17.33 6.47 5.16
CA SER A 605 16.81 5.24 4.55
C SER A 605 17.52 4.00 5.09
N GLN A 606 18.84 4.03 5.25
CA GLN A 606 19.62 2.96 5.86
C GLN A 606 19.26 2.75 7.33
N ARG A 607 19.13 3.85 8.10
CA ARG A 607 18.61 3.76 9.48
C ARG A 607 17.21 3.16 9.52
N LYS A 608 16.33 3.47 8.55
CA LYS A 608 15.01 2.83 8.45
C LYS A 608 15.14 1.33 8.14
N LYS A 609 16.00 0.94 7.21
CA LYS A 609 16.25 -0.47 6.86
C LYS A 609 16.74 -1.26 8.07
N GLN A 610 17.71 -0.71 8.82
CA GLN A 610 18.21 -1.30 10.06
C GLN A 610 17.14 -1.38 11.16
N LEU A 611 16.21 -0.42 11.21
CA LEU A 611 15.10 -0.41 12.16
C LEU A 611 13.90 -1.25 11.71
N ASP A 612 13.72 -1.51 10.42
CA ASP A 612 12.73 -2.46 9.89
C ASP A 612 13.09 -3.90 10.30
N GLU A 613 14.39 -4.19 10.53
CA GLU A 613 14.86 -5.43 11.18
C GLU A 613 14.52 -5.47 12.68
N SER A 614 14.25 -4.31 13.27
CA SER A 614 14.01 -4.12 14.70
C SER A 614 12.71 -3.34 14.94
N VAL A 615 11.59 -3.90 14.49
CA VAL A 615 10.14 -3.60 14.72
C VAL A 615 9.75 -2.32 15.48
N ILE A 616 10.28 -1.13 15.13
CA ILE A 616 9.98 0.12 15.87
C ILE A 616 9.48 1.31 15.05
N GLN A 617 8.33 1.82 15.53
CA GLN A 617 7.63 3.07 15.27
C GLN A 617 8.41 4.19 14.58
N ARG A 618 7.78 4.77 13.54
CA ARG A 618 7.91 6.21 13.25
C ARG A 618 6.57 6.85 12.91
N LYS A 619 6.05 7.67 13.82
CA LYS A 619 5.20 8.81 13.46
C LYS A 619 5.89 10.10 13.92
N MET A 620 5.91 11.05 13.00
CA MET A 620 6.41 12.44 13.11
C MET A 620 7.92 12.64 13.00
N LEU A 621 8.45 12.76 11.76
CA LEU A 621 9.75 13.42 11.55
C LEU A 621 10.04 13.94 10.13
N THR A 622 9.09 14.01 9.20
CA THR A 622 9.41 14.47 7.83
C THR A 622 9.95 15.90 7.79
N ARG A 623 9.40 16.83 8.60
CA ARG A 623 9.84 18.23 8.63
C ARG A 623 11.22 18.42 9.27
N LYS A 624 11.46 17.81 10.43
CA LYS A 624 12.76 17.84 11.12
C LYS A 624 13.87 17.18 10.28
N LEU A 625 13.56 16.10 9.56
CA LEU A 625 14.52 15.44 8.67
C LEU A 625 14.86 16.32 7.45
N MET A 626 13.87 17.05 6.90
CA MET A 626 14.11 18.02 5.82
C MET A 626 15.00 19.16 6.29
N GLU A 627 14.73 19.72 7.47
CA GLU A 627 15.57 20.78 8.08
C GLU A 627 17.00 20.29 8.33
N GLN A 628 17.18 19.07 8.86
CA GLN A 628 18.50 18.46 9.04
C GLN A 628 19.26 18.19 7.74
N ALA A 629 18.55 17.78 6.68
CA ALA A 629 19.16 17.57 5.37
C ALA A 629 19.61 18.88 4.73
N ASP A 630 18.81 19.94 4.84
CA ASP A 630 19.16 21.27 4.36
C ASP A 630 20.40 21.81 5.09
N GLU A 631 20.47 21.67 6.42
CA GLU A 631 21.66 22.05 7.21
C GLU A 631 22.90 21.22 6.84
N PHE A 632 22.72 19.92 6.58
CA PHE A 632 23.81 19.04 6.14
C PHE A 632 24.40 19.50 4.81
N GLN A 633 23.54 19.80 3.82
CA GLN A 633 24.01 20.27 2.51
C GLN A 633 24.70 21.63 2.62
N GLN A 634 24.21 22.55 3.44
CA GLN A 634 24.86 23.85 3.67
C GLN A 634 26.28 23.72 4.22
N LYS A 635 26.53 22.74 5.10
CA LYS A 635 27.84 22.53 5.73
C LYS A 635 28.80 21.72 4.85
N ASN A 636 28.28 20.73 4.12
CA ASN A 636 29.13 19.69 3.52
C ASN A 636 29.25 19.76 2.00
N LEU A 637 28.42 20.53 1.29
CA LEU A 637 28.45 20.55 -0.18
C LEU A 637 29.82 20.93 -0.76
N PHE A 638 30.46 21.95 -0.17
CA PHE A 638 31.75 22.46 -0.63
C PHE A 638 32.95 21.75 0.01
N SER A 639 32.76 21.01 1.11
CA SER A 639 33.87 20.32 1.79
C SER A 639 34.32 19.04 1.09
N VAL A 640 33.48 18.50 0.19
CA VAL A 640 33.76 17.24 -0.51
C VAL A 640 34.65 17.42 -1.75
N GLY A 641 34.72 18.64 -2.31
CA GLY A 641 35.39 18.89 -3.60
C GLY A 641 34.54 18.49 -4.80
N THR A 642 35.10 18.66 -6.01
CA THR A 642 34.45 18.32 -7.29
C THR A 642 34.89 16.96 -7.82
N ILE A 643 34.12 16.39 -8.75
CA ILE A 643 34.37 15.06 -9.30
C ILE A 643 35.70 14.99 -10.08
N ASP A 644 36.52 13.98 -9.75
CA ASP A 644 37.67 13.58 -10.56
C ASP A 644 37.28 12.48 -11.53
N GLN A 645 37.37 12.75 -12.82
CA GLN A 645 37.03 11.78 -13.86
C GLN A 645 38.01 10.60 -13.92
N SER A 646 39.29 10.81 -13.57
CA SER A 646 40.32 9.76 -13.65
C SER A 646 40.17 8.77 -12.50
N ALA A 647 40.04 9.28 -11.26
CA ALA A 647 39.76 8.44 -10.10
C ALA A 647 38.42 7.70 -10.21
N LEU A 648 37.45 8.27 -10.93
CA LEU A 648 36.20 7.57 -11.25
C LEU A 648 36.43 6.40 -12.20
N ASP A 649 37.21 6.57 -13.27
CA ASP A 649 37.52 5.47 -14.20
C ASP A 649 38.25 4.34 -13.49
N GLU A 650 39.29 4.64 -12.71
CA GLU A 650 40.03 3.62 -11.94
C GLU A 650 39.12 2.78 -11.02
N LYS A 651 38.18 3.44 -10.33
CA LYS A 651 37.23 2.75 -9.44
C LYS A 651 36.17 1.96 -10.20
N LEU A 652 35.69 2.47 -11.34
CA LEU A 652 34.77 1.71 -12.17
C LEU A 652 35.48 0.49 -12.74
N ASP A 653 36.68 0.64 -13.26
CA ASP A 653 37.46 -0.46 -13.83
C ASP A 653 37.78 -1.54 -12.79
N SER A 654 38.10 -1.16 -11.55
CA SER A 654 38.29 -2.14 -10.46
C SER A 654 37.00 -2.93 -10.19
N VAL A 655 35.85 -2.25 -10.20
CA VAL A 655 34.55 -2.87 -9.95
C VAL A 655 34.16 -3.81 -11.10
N PHE A 656 34.37 -3.40 -12.35
CA PHE A 656 34.11 -4.25 -13.51
C PHE A 656 35.06 -5.45 -13.57
N HIS A 657 36.31 -5.30 -13.10
CA HIS A 657 37.22 -6.41 -12.95
C HIS A 657 36.70 -7.42 -11.92
N GLU A 658 36.32 -6.96 -10.71
CA GLU A 658 35.72 -7.81 -9.67
C GLU A 658 34.37 -8.41 -10.07
N MET A 659 33.60 -7.75 -10.95
CA MET A 659 32.37 -8.31 -11.52
C MET A 659 32.61 -9.49 -12.45
N ASN A 660 33.81 -9.59 -13.03
CA ASN A 660 34.17 -10.61 -13.99
C ASN A 660 34.98 -11.75 -13.36
N THR A 661 35.43 -11.63 -12.11
CA THR A 661 36.11 -12.71 -11.38
C THR A 661 35.11 -13.70 -10.77
N ASP A 662 35.55 -14.96 -10.59
CA ASP A 662 34.70 -16.03 -10.03
C ASP A 662 34.32 -15.80 -8.55
N GLU A 663 35.17 -15.10 -7.78
CA GLU A 663 34.89 -14.71 -6.39
C GLU A 663 33.73 -13.70 -6.30
N GLY A 664 33.60 -12.83 -7.31
CA GLY A 664 32.54 -11.83 -7.42
C GLY A 664 32.56 -10.74 -6.34
N LEU A 665 31.72 -9.72 -6.52
CA LEU A 665 31.51 -8.68 -5.52
C LEU A 665 30.73 -9.21 -4.30
N ARG A 666 31.03 -8.65 -3.13
CA ARG A 666 30.21 -8.82 -1.92
C ARG A 666 28.77 -8.33 -2.17
N GLU A 667 27.79 -8.93 -1.47
CA GLU A 667 26.37 -8.59 -1.63
C GLU A 667 26.05 -7.11 -1.39
N GLU A 668 26.81 -6.43 -0.52
CA GLU A 668 26.76 -4.98 -0.34
C GLU A 668 28.16 -4.38 -0.48
N CYS A 669 28.35 -3.59 -1.53
CA CYS A 669 29.58 -2.86 -1.85
C CYS A 669 29.32 -1.35 -1.81
N VAL A 670 30.26 -0.62 -1.22
CA VAL A 670 30.23 0.84 -1.13
C VAL A 670 31.48 1.40 -1.80
N ILE A 671 31.28 2.23 -2.81
CA ILE A 671 32.36 2.88 -3.56
C ILE A 671 32.24 4.38 -3.34
N ILE A 672 33.31 4.98 -2.85
CA ILE A 672 33.38 6.41 -2.60
C ILE A 672 34.41 7.00 -3.54
N VAL A 673 33.97 7.82 -4.50
CA VAL A 673 34.88 8.53 -5.40
C VAL A 673 35.45 9.75 -4.65
N PRO A 674 36.79 9.92 -4.61
CA PRO A 674 37.40 11.09 -4.00
C PRO A 674 37.09 12.35 -4.82
N GLY A 675 36.94 13.48 -4.16
CA GLY A 675 36.80 14.78 -4.82
C GLY A 675 38.12 15.55 -4.83
N ILE A 676 38.31 16.39 -5.84
CA ILE A 676 39.43 17.32 -5.93
C ILE A 676 38.96 18.70 -5.43
N PRO A 677 39.77 19.44 -4.65
CA PRO A 677 39.44 20.83 -4.31
C PRO A 677 39.32 21.69 -5.59
N GLY A 678 38.13 22.20 -5.89
CA GLY A 678 37.90 23.03 -7.08
C GLY A 678 38.61 24.39 -7.00
N GLN A 679 39.11 24.89 -8.14
CA GLN A 679 39.76 26.22 -8.21
C GLN A 679 38.81 27.37 -7.85
N SER A 680 37.50 27.19 -8.09
CA SER A 680 36.42 28.11 -7.75
C SER A 680 36.07 28.15 -6.24
N MET A 681 36.63 27.25 -5.42
CA MET A 681 36.30 27.11 -3.99
C MET A 681 37.17 27.95 -3.04
N GLN A 682 38.23 28.61 -3.53
CA GLN A 682 39.10 29.45 -2.68
C GLN A 682 38.45 30.74 -2.17
N ASN A 683 37.32 31.16 -2.76
CA ASN A 683 36.60 32.38 -2.37
C ASN A 683 35.46 32.15 -1.37
N PHE A 684 35.31 30.93 -0.83
CA PHE A 684 34.27 30.62 0.14
C PHE A 684 34.83 30.74 1.57
N ASP A 685 34.50 31.84 2.25
CA ASP A 685 34.78 32.01 3.68
C ASP A 685 33.60 31.42 4.50
N PRO A 686 33.80 30.29 5.23
CA PRO A 686 32.76 29.69 6.07
C PRO A 686 32.28 30.64 7.18
N SER A 687 33.07 31.66 7.54
CA SER A 687 32.78 32.57 8.65
C SER A 687 31.67 33.60 8.35
N ASN A 688 31.34 33.82 7.08
CA ASN A 688 30.21 34.68 6.69
C ASN A 688 28.84 34.00 6.90
N VAL A 689 28.80 32.66 7.00
CA VAL A 689 27.57 31.89 7.22
C VAL A 689 27.13 31.93 8.69
N ASP A 690 28.08 31.89 9.63
CA ASP A 690 27.82 32.00 11.07
C ASP A 690 27.21 33.36 11.46
N ARG A 691 27.53 34.43 10.71
CA ARG A 691 26.97 35.78 10.96
C ARG A 691 25.47 35.87 10.66
N ASN A 692 24.98 35.11 9.67
CA ASN A 692 23.55 35.08 9.33
C ASN A 692 22.73 34.17 10.27
N LEU A 693 23.36 33.15 10.85
CA LEU A 693 22.75 32.31 11.89
C LEU A 693 22.66 33.04 13.24
N LYS A 694 23.71 33.76 13.66
CA LYS A 694 23.67 34.61 14.87
C LYS A 694 22.68 35.77 14.75
N ARG A 695 22.57 36.41 13.58
CA ARG A 695 21.56 37.46 13.37
C ARG A 695 20.12 36.97 13.51
N LYS A 696 19.81 35.68 13.31
CA LYS A 696 18.47 35.15 13.54
C LYS A 696 18.21 34.81 15.01
N SER A 697 19.20 34.37 15.78
CA SER A 697 19.06 34.17 17.22
C SER A 697 18.95 35.50 17.99
N ASP A 698 19.62 36.54 17.50
CA ASP A 698 19.71 37.82 18.22
C ASP A 698 18.50 38.75 17.92
N VAL A 699 17.80 38.56 16.80
CA VAL A 699 16.59 39.34 16.45
C VAL A 699 15.33 38.83 17.18
N GLU A 700 15.33 37.61 17.71
CA GLU A 700 14.22 37.09 18.54
C GLU A 700 14.34 37.43 20.04
N LEU A 701 15.44 38.06 20.48
CA LEU A 701 15.69 38.38 21.89
C LEU A 701 15.63 39.88 22.23
N ASP A 702 15.51 40.78 21.25
CA ASP A 702 15.46 42.23 21.51
C ASP A 702 14.18 42.86 20.93
N GLY A 703 13.08 42.59 21.61
CA GLY A 703 11.74 43.04 21.22
C GLY A 703 10.81 43.29 22.41
N SER A 704 11.34 43.66 23.57
CA SER A 704 10.54 44.06 24.73
C SER A 704 10.87 45.49 25.17
N SER A 705 10.13 46.47 24.64
CA SER A 705 9.77 47.67 25.42
C SER A 705 8.75 48.58 24.73
N LYS A 706 7.62 48.75 25.43
CA LYS A 706 6.72 49.92 25.45
C LYS A 706 5.93 50.25 24.18
N ARG A 707 4.63 49.90 24.20
CA ARG A 707 3.54 50.90 24.09
C ARG A 707 2.22 50.34 24.65
N ARG A 708 1.83 50.87 25.82
CA ARG A 708 0.46 50.81 26.34
C ARG A 708 -0.47 51.55 25.37
N ARG A 709 -1.57 50.93 24.95
CA ARG A 709 -2.87 51.58 24.78
C ARG A 709 -4.00 50.54 24.76
N ASN A 710 -5.04 50.87 25.52
CA ASN A 710 -6.25 50.13 25.85
C ASN A 710 -7.01 49.56 24.63
N VAL A 711 -7.69 48.42 24.81
CA VAL A 711 -9.10 48.12 24.44
C VAL A 711 -9.43 46.66 24.87
N PRO A 712 -10.69 46.33 25.26
CA PRO A 712 -10.98 45.50 26.44
C PRO A 712 -11.30 44.02 26.19
N ASN A 713 -11.13 43.25 27.27
CA ASN A 713 -11.64 41.90 27.50
C ASN A 713 -13.14 41.77 27.19
N PHE A 714 -13.49 40.85 26.29
CA PHE A 714 -14.80 40.20 26.24
C PHE A 714 -14.63 38.69 25.90
N PHE A 715 -15.02 37.84 26.86
CA PHE A 715 -15.61 36.49 26.77
C PHE A 715 -14.81 35.36 26.05
N THR A 716 -14.38 34.31 26.76
CA THR A 716 -15.12 33.09 27.16
C THR A 716 -15.87 32.35 26.04
N GLN A 717 -15.52 31.06 25.93
CA GLN A 717 -16.29 29.91 25.40
C GLN A 717 -16.62 29.87 23.90
N ASN A 718 -15.92 28.98 23.18
CA ASN A 718 -16.49 27.74 22.64
C ASN A 718 -15.39 26.74 22.30
#